data_AF-A0A4V4MGF4-F1
#
_entry.id   AF-A0A4V4MGF4-F1
#
_cell.length_a   1.000
_cell.length_b   1.000
_cell.length_c   1.000
_cell.angle_alpha   90.00
_cell.angle_beta   90.00
_cell.angle_gamma   90.00
#
_symmetry.space_group_name_H-M   'P 1'
#
loop_
_entity.id
_entity.type
_entity.pdbx_description
1 polymer ?
#
loop_
_entity_poly.entity_id
_entity_poly.type
_entity_poly.pdbx_seq_one_letter_code
_entity_poly.pdbx_strand_id
1 'polypeptide(L)'
;MIVVHLLLCLFIAPFILAIDWRDSRPTTRQLLYTLEIDAPHQTLYEQLNKRDIPYTLTHTFSSDLFTGASILLNNHEDRIHLPLLQSVKHVYPINSFDNPANSLSQDSLDLSTQSAYNSQLYPLVSGTQALPSHSSVQLLSASALRQSAITQAHERNLTGDGIFIAFIDDGVDYTHPGLGGCFGENCPISHGWDLVGDNYNTTTHDISPGPLGATTCKSHGTSTIGVAASQLEQLPGAAPNATFGMYRIFGCYGSSGDDVLAMGLIKAYEDGADIINISAGGPDGWTTSLPSVVASRIVEKGRHVVTSAGNYGLQGLLYSNSPAGGIGVTPVASTDLPYVPYLNASLTMESKPGDRFPYVPATSFNKMNVTVPAYILDKSGNSTSDACNNVTTSDKLDDVAVIIKPGGCSIGEKLENLKSANASLVLISDINGNLTSSPAVEGLDTAIINLNTTRNLLDGENITLHYTPILQENPRDGLISQYSSMGPSADGYGKPAVGAPGANIPTLAPGNNYMIQSGTSFSAPYYSSMLALLLQDARRKGQMLKPDVARALMLNGATSVMLDDDIPGPAFTVLQGSGVANLTATLDATTYALPDILNLNDTYNGVSKSHTIEVVNMGSEETTFTILHQPALTGYVLDDGTIQPRTWLPEHSTDSAEVDFPTTLTVSANSSASFDVNFSYKDIDDHRLPVYSGWIVLESPESRLQVSYNGIAGDLSKMQVLDNTDDLFQQGFPVPFAFRQSDKNLIDTVDSFSMIGLDKPAVIYRLTGPSPYLRIDLVDDTAKRNVINGVLNWMNDIFGDDERSAKSGVLYEELGVSRNGFMGSGQGSSYQRYDMDGKFANGQSIPSGTYRFHISALKVHGDENNNDDYETWLSEKFTIK
;
A
#
# COMPACT_ATOMS: atom_id res chain seq x y z
N MET A 1 51.59 -20.60 0.05
CA MET A 1 50.20 -20.82 0.50
C MET A 1 49.96 -20.46 1.98
N ILE A 2 50.76 -19.57 2.60
CA ILE A 2 50.53 -19.06 3.97
C ILE A 2 50.64 -17.50 4.06
N VAL A 3 50.98 -16.82 2.96
CA VAL A 3 51.16 -15.35 2.95
C VAL A 3 49.96 -14.60 2.33
N VAL A 4 48.97 -15.32 1.77
CA VAL A 4 47.79 -14.70 1.12
C VAL A 4 46.58 -14.58 2.07
N HIS A 5 46.60 -15.21 3.25
CA HIS A 5 45.51 -15.11 4.23
C HIS A 5 45.67 -14.00 5.27
N LEU A 6 46.87 -13.43 5.48
CA LEU A 6 47.06 -12.35 6.45
C LEU A 6 46.85 -10.94 5.87
N LEU A 7 46.81 -10.77 4.54
CA LEU A 7 46.63 -9.47 3.89
C LEU A 7 45.15 -9.10 3.62
N LEU A 8 44.21 -10.06 3.74
CA LEU A 8 42.77 -9.77 3.64
C LEU A 8 42.16 -9.23 4.95
N CYS A 9 42.80 -9.44 6.10
CA CYS A 9 42.27 -8.97 7.39
C CYS A 9 42.48 -7.48 7.69
N LEU A 10 43.22 -6.75 6.84
CA LEU A 10 43.53 -5.31 7.05
C LEU A 10 42.73 -4.36 6.13
N PHE A 11 41.87 -4.88 5.26
CA PHE A 11 41.06 -4.08 4.33
C PHE A 11 39.53 -4.18 4.54
N ILE A 12 39.08 -4.80 5.63
CA ILE A 12 37.64 -4.93 5.95
C ILE A 12 37.10 -3.71 6.72
N ALA A 13 37.97 -2.86 7.29
CA ALA A 13 37.55 -1.74 8.14
C ALA A 13 36.88 -0.52 7.44
N PRO A 14 37.06 -0.21 6.13
CA PRO A 14 36.43 0.98 5.56
C PRO A 14 35.13 0.72 4.78
N PHE A 15 34.70 -0.54 4.56
CA PHE A 15 33.46 -0.81 3.81
C PHE A 15 32.16 -0.69 4.63
N ILE A 16 32.25 -0.70 5.97
CA ILE A 16 31.09 -0.49 6.85
C ILE A 16 30.57 0.97 6.80
N LEU A 17 31.42 1.93 6.40
CA LEU A 17 31.13 3.36 6.50
C LEU A 17 30.32 3.95 5.32
N ALA A 18 30.16 3.21 4.22
CA ALA A 18 29.53 3.73 3.00
C ALA A 18 28.02 3.41 2.86
N ILE A 19 27.46 2.56 3.72
CA ILE A 19 26.02 2.25 3.71
C ILE A 19 25.28 3.28 4.57
N ASP A 20 24.34 4.00 3.95
CA ASP A 20 23.45 4.91 4.65
C ASP A 20 22.31 4.10 5.27
N TRP A 21 22.41 3.77 6.56
CA TRP A 21 21.41 3.01 7.32
C TRP A 21 20.14 3.84 7.62
N ARG A 22 19.44 4.27 6.55
CA ARG A 22 18.26 5.14 6.61
C ARG A 22 16.95 4.46 6.21
N ASP A 23 16.98 3.17 5.89
CA ASP A 23 15.88 2.47 5.19
C ASP A 23 14.56 2.35 5.98
N SER A 24 14.58 2.71 7.26
CA SER A 24 13.48 3.33 7.99
C SER A 24 13.95 3.57 9.42
N ARG A 25 13.39 4.57 10.07
CA ARG A 25 13.37 4.61 11.53
C ARG A 25 11.93 4.33 11.91
N PRO A 26 11.64 3.40 12.83
CA PRO A 26 10.37 3.39 13.52
C PRO A 26 10.15 4.82 13.99
N THR A 27 9.12 5.47 13.46
CA THR A 27 8.78 6.82 13.88
C THR A 27 8.52 6.71 15.38
N THR A 28 9.30 7.46 16.14
CA THR A 28 9.33 7.39 17.60
C THR A 28 7.93 7.45 18.21
N ARG A 29 7.63 6.49 19.11
CA ARG A 29 6.60 6.54 20.17
C ARG A 29 5.18 6.86 19.68
N GLN A 30 4.51 5.94 19.00
CA GLN A 30 3.04 5.96 19.00
C GLN A 30 2.55 5.44 20.35
N LEU A 31 2.42 6.35 21.32
CA LEU A 31 1.70 6.11 22.58
C LEU A 31 0.18 6.22 22.37
N LEU A 32 -0.27 6.20 21.12
CA LEU A 32 -1.67 6.37 20.74
C LEU A 32 -2.33 4.99 20.65
N TYR A 33 -3.35 4.81 21.47
CA TYR A 33 -4.16 3.60 21.52
C TYR A 33 -5.63 3.95 21.42
N THR A 34 -6.40 3.12 20.73
CA THR A 34 -7.85 3.16 20.77
C THR A 34 -8.37 2.01 21.62
N LEU A 35 -9.20 2.35 22.61
CA LEU A 35 -9.80 1.41 23.54
C LEU A 35 -11.25 1.17 23.12
N GLU A 36 -11.59 -0.07 22.74
CA GLU A 36 -13.00 -0.48 22.64
C GLU A 36 -13.53 -0.77 24.04
N ILE A 37 -14.72 -0.26 24.35
CA ILE A 37 -15.31 -0.35 25.69
C ILE A 37 -16.73 -0.93 25.67
N ASP A 38 -17.12 -1.59 26.76
CA ASP A 38 -18.45 -2.14 27.00
C ASP A 38 -19.22 -1.39 28.11
N ALA A 39 -18.67 -0.25 28.56
CA ALA A 39 -19.23 0.62 29.58
C ALA A 39 -19.26 2.09 29.08
N PRO A 40 -20.01 3.00 29.75
CA PRO A 40 -19.95 4.43 29.41
C PRO A 40 -18.53 4.98 29.52
N HIS A 41 -18.14 5.92 28.65
CA HIS A 41 -16.80 6.54 28.64
C HIS A 41 -16.38 7.08 30.01
N GLN A 42 -17.31 7.61 30.79
CA GLN A 42 -17.06 8.07 32.15
C GLN A 42 -16.47 6.97 33.05
N THR A 43 -16.90 5.72 32.89
CA THR A 43 -16.36 4.57 33.63
C THR A 43 -14.90 4.31 33.26
N LEU A 44 -14.57 4.38 31.96
CA LEU A 44 -13.20 4.27 31.48
C LEU A 44 -12.32 5.36 32.11
N TYR A 45 -12.77 6.62 32.05
CA TYR A 45 -12.01 7.76 32.58
C TYR A 45 -11.83 7.68 34.10
N GLU A 46 -12.86 7.26 34.84
CA GLU A 46 -12.75 7.00 36.28
C GLU A 46 -11.76 5.87 36.59
N GLN A 47 -11.72 4.81 35.77
CA GLN A 47 -10.78 3.70 35.95
C GLN A 47 -9.34 4.08 35.61
N LEU A 48 -9.11 4.90 34.57
CA LEU A 48 -7.80 5.45 34.21
C LEU A 48 -7.28 6.37 35.33
N ASN A 49 -8.12 7.32 35.78
CA ASN A 49 -7.78 8.25 36.86
C ASN A 49 -7.52 7.52 38.19
N LYS A 50 -8.34 6.51 38.54
CA LYS A 50 -8.15 5.73 39.78
C LYS A 50 -6.85 4.93 39.80
N ARG A 51 -6.29 4.60 38.64
CA ARG A 51 -5.03 3.88 38.48
C ARG A 51 -3.84 4.82 38.23
N ASP A 52 -4.05 6.13 38.34
CA ASP A 52 -3.03 7.16 38.08
C ASP A 52 -2.34 7.00 36.71
N ILE A 53 -3.11 6.64 35.67
CA ILE A 53 -2.62 6.51 34.29
C ILE A 53 -2.76 7.87 33.59
N PRO A 54 -1.70 8.67 33.42
CA PRO A 54 -1.77 9.95 32.72
C PRO A 54 -1.95 9.79 31.20
N TYR A 55 -2.97 10.45 30.65
CA TYR A 55 -3.29 10.39 29.22
C TYR A 55 -3.78 11.73 28.69
N THR A 56 -3.68 11.89 27.36
CA THR A 56 -4.38 12.92 26.59
C THR A 56 -5.44 12.23 25.73
N LEU A 57 -6.70 12.63 25.89
CA LEU A 57 -7.78 12.15 25.03
C LEU A 57 -7.67 12.84 23.66
N THR A 58 -7.56 12.08 22.57
CA THR A 58 -7.58 12.64 21.21
C THR A 58 -9.02 12.76 20.71
N HIS A 59 -9.79 11.68 20.78
CA HIS A 59 -11.22 11.68 20.46
C HIS A 59 -11.96 10.46 21.04
N THR A 60 -13.30 10.47 20.90
CA THR A 60 -14.19 9.40 21.37
C THR A 60 -15.06 8.88 20.25
N PHE A 61 -15.28 7.57 20.24
CA PHE A 61 -16.26 6.90 19.39
C PHE A 61 -17.53 6.62 20.17
N SER A 62 -18.68 7.00 19.61
CA SER A 62 -20.00 6.74 20.19
C SER A 62 -20.95 6.31 19.08
N SER A 63 -20.76 5.08 18.61
CA SER A 63 -21.54 4.49 17.53
C SER A 63 -21.96 3.06 17.87
N ASP A 64 -23.02 2.58 17.23
CA ASP A 64 -23.46 1.19 17.36
C ASP A 64 -22.50 0.19 16.68
N LEU A 65 -21.61 0.69 15.81
CA LEU A 65 -20.49 -0.05 15.23
C LEU A 65 -19.32 -0.19 16.21
N PHE A 66 -19.03 0.86 16.97
CA PHE A 66 -17.85 0.95 17.81
C PHE A 66 -18.05 2.02 18.90
N THR A 67 -17.88 1.63 20.16
CA THR A 67 -17.86 2.54 21.30
C THR A 67 -16.47 2.46 21.93
N GLY A 68 -15.81 3.61 22.09
CA GLY A 68 -14.42 3.62 22.52
C GLY A 68 -13.81 5.01 22.64
N ALA A 69 -12.53 5.07 22.98
CA ALA A 69 -11.77 6.31 23.07
C ALA A 69 -10.33 6.11 22.59
N SER A 70 -9.83 7.08 21.83
CA SER A 70 -8.43 7.16 21.44
C SER A 70 -7.68 8.04 22.45
N ILE A 71 -6.64 7.48 23.04
CA ILE A 71 -5.84 8.13 24.07
C ILE A 71 -4.36 8.07 23.70
N LEU A 72 -3.70 9.20 23.85
CA LEU A 72 -2.25 9.29 23.84
C LEU A 72 -1.77 9.13 25.28
N LEU A 73 -1.09 8.03 25.59
CA LEU A 73 -0.49 7.86 26.90
C LEU A 73 0.68 8.83 27.07
N ASN A 74 0.85 9.37 28.28
CA ASN A 74 2.04 10.17 28.57
C ASN A 74 3.26 9.28 28.85
N ASN A 75 3.01 8.01 29.19
CA ASN A 75 4.00 7.00 29.53
C ASN A 75 3.54 5.65 28.96
N HIS A 76 4.44 5.00 28.20
CA HIS A 76 4.15 3.74 27.54
C HIS A 76 3.90 2.55 28.47
N GLU A 77 4.52 2.50 29.66
CA GLU A 77 4.30 1.39 30.61
C GLU A 77 2.86 1.38 31.11
N ASP A 78 2.15 2.51 31.09
CA ASP A 78 0.75 2.52 31.52
C ASP A 78 -0.15 1.70 30.57
N ARG A 79 0.33 1.36 29.36
CA ARG A 79 -0.42 0.53 28.43
C ARG A 79 -0.73 -0.85 29.00
N ILE A 80 0.16 -1.43 29.82
CA ILE A 80 -0.04 -2.78 30.39
C ILE A 80 -1.24 -2.81 31.34
N HIS A 81 -1.68 -1.64 31.80
CA HIS A 81 -2.87 -1.51 32.63
C HIS A 81 -4.16 -1.38 31.82
N LEU A 82 -4.10 -1.06 30.53
CA LEU A 82 -5.27 -0.82 29.68
C LEU A 82 -6.13 -2.08 29.50
N PRO A 83 -5.58 -3.27 29.18
CA PRO A 83 -6.37 -4.50 29.12
C PRO A 83 -6.93 -4.94 30.49
N LEU A 84 -6.37 -4.46 31.61
CA LEU A 84 -6.80 -4.78 32.98
C LEU A 84 -7.95 -3.88 33.46
N LEU A 85 -8.35 -2.89 32.66
CA LEU A 85 -9.51 -2.05 32.94
C LEU A 85 -10.77 -2.86 32.65
N GLN A 86 -11.66 -3.00 33.63
CA GLN A 86 -12.88 -3.80 33.50
C GLN A 86 -13.82 -3.27 32.40
N SER A 87 -13.70 -2.00 32.05
CA SER A 87 -14.48 -1.37 30.98
C SER A 87 -13.89 -1.56 29.58
N VAL A 88 -12.65 -2.07 29.46
CA VAL A 88 -11.96 -2.22 28.19
C VAL A 88 -12.16 -3.63 27.67
N LYS A 89 -12.72 -3.72 26.46
CA LYS A 89 -12.93 -4.95 25.72
C LYS A 89 -11.72 -5.30 24.85
N HIS A 90 -11.11 -4.29 24.23
CA HIS A 90 -9.96 -4.47 23.36
C HIS A 90 -9.09 -3.22 23.30
N VAL A 91 -7.79 -3.38 23.06
CA VAL A 91 -6.80 -2.31 22.92
C VAL A 91 -6.19 -2.39 21.53
N TYR A 92 -6.42 -1.36 20.72
CA TYR A 92 -5.82 -1.23 19.39
C TYR A 92 -4.65 -0.25 19.45
N PRO A 93 -3.42 -0.64 19.09
CA PRO A 93 -2.42 0.36 18.75
C PRO A 93 -2.83 1.03 17.45
N ILE A 94 -2.48 2.29 17.29
CA ILE A 94 -2.79 3.04 16.08
C ILE A 94 -1.55 3.13 15.23
N ASN A 95 -1.58 2.46 14.07
CA ASN A 95 -0.56 2.61 13.06
C ASN A 95 -0.80 3.89 12.26
N SER A 96 0.28 4.49 11.78
CA SER A 96 0.19 5.57 10.80
C SER A 96 0.49 5.09 9.39
N PHE A 97 -0.24 5.62 8.44
CA PHE A 97 0.00 5.44 7.03
C PHE A 97 0.10 6.80 6.32
N ASP A 98 0.96 6.86 5.32
CA ASP A 98 1.16 8.07 4.55
C ASP A 98 0.03 8.26 3.52
N ASN A 99 -0.15 9.52 3.10
CA ASN A 99 -1.02 9.81 1.98
C ASN A 99 -0.49 9.07 0.72
N PRO A 100 -1.36 8.43 -0.08
CA PRO A 100 -0.97 7.79 -1.33
C PRO A 100 -0.10 8.73 -2.18
N ALA A 101 1.19 8.43 -2.31
CA ALA A 101 2.15 9.36 -2.86
C ALA A 101 1.79 9.75 -4.31
N ASN A 102 1.69 11.07 -4.58
CA ASN A 102 1.67 11.61 -5.94
C ASN A 102 3.07 11.58 -6.60
N SER A 103 4.10 11.19 -5.86
CA SER A 103 5.49 11.07 -6.32
C SER A 103 6.24 10.07 -5.45
N LEU A 104 6.76 9.01 -6.05
CA LEU A 104 7.88 8.29 -5.43
C LEU A 104 9.03 9.30 -5.23
N SER A 105 9.52 9.41 -4.00
CA SER A 105 10.73 10.18 -3.69
C SER A 105 11.91 9.64 -4.50
N GLN A 106 12.75 10.56 -5.00
CA GLN A 106 13.87 10.34 -5.93
C GLN A 106 15.00 9.39 -5.46
N ASP A 107 14.88 8.71 -4.32
CA ASP A 107 16.03 8.08 -3.65
C ASP A 107 16.23 6.58 -3.90
N SER A 108 15.45 5.93 -4.77
CA SER A 108 15.57 4.47 -5.01
C SER A 108 15.71 4.07 -6.49
N LEU A 109 16.75 4.56 -7.17
CA LEU A 109 17.12 4.13 -8.53
C LEU A 109 18.56 3.61 -8.58
N ASP A 110 18.80 2.42 -8.03
CA ASP A 110 19.95 1.60 -8.42
C ASP A 110 19.45 0.39 -9.22
N LEU A 111 19.36 0.55 -10.54
CA LEU A 111 18.91 -0.45 -11.52
C LEU A 111 20.09 -1.22 -12.11
N SER A 112 20.98 -1.77 -11.27
CA SER A 112 22.17 -2.49 -11.74
C SER A 112 22.09 -4.02 -11.66
N THR A 113 21.00 -4.62 -11.16
CA THR A 113 20.82 -6.09 -11.17
C THR A 113 19.69 -6.54 -12.08
N GLN A 114 20.10 -7.16 -13.19
CA GLN A 114 19.26 -7.77 -14.23
C GLN A 114 18.40 -8.91 -13.68
N SER A 115 17.07 -8.80 -13.85
CA SER A 115 16.22 -9.95 -14.15
C SER A 115 15.29 -9.55 -15.30
N ALA A 116 14.86 -10.52 -16.11
CA ALA A 116 14.12 -10.31 -17.36
C ALA A 116 12.69 -9.74 -17.19
N TYR A 117 12.33 -9.26 -16.00
CA TYR A 117 11.12 -8.49 -15.69
C TYR A 117 11.22 -7.02 -16.18
N ASN A 118 11.63 -6.86 -17.44
CA ASN A 118 11.98 -5.57 -18.01
C ASN A 118 10.71 -4.84 -18.49
N SER A 119 10.04 -4.12 -17.59
CA SER A 119 8.98 -3.19 -17.95
C SER A 119 9.56 -1.91 -18.58
N GLN A 120 10.18 -2.03 -19.76
CA GLN A 120 10.49 -0.86 -20.62
C GLN A 120 9.23 -0.07 -21.03
N LEU A 121 8.03 -0.60 -20.72
CA LEU A 121 6.73 0.01 -20.99
C LEU A 121 6.10 0.72 -19.77
N TYR A 122 6.70 0.61 -18.57
CA TYR A 122 6.22 1.28 -17.36
C TYR A 122 7.37 2.08 -16.74
N PRO A 123 7.57 3.36 -17.09
CA PRO A 123 8.25 4.26 -16.17
C PRO A 123 7.33 4.38 -14.96
N LEU A 124 7.54 3.55 -13.92
CA LEU A 124 6.89 3.55 -12.60
C LEU A 124 5.94 4.75 -12.43
N VAL A 125 4.70 4.58 -12.90
CA VAL A 125 3.80 5.69 -13.27
C VAL A 125 3.20 6.28 -12.01
N SER A 126 3.92 7.21 -11.39
CA SER A 126 3.38 8.24 -10.53
C SER A 126 3.97 9.57 -10.96
N GLY A 127 3.14 10.41 -11.59
CA GLY A 127 3.43 11.85 -11.68
C GLY A 127 3.79 12.40 -13.05
N THR A 128 3.61 11.68 -14.16
CA THR A 128 3.55 12.37 -15.46
C THR A 128 2.25 13.16 -15.52
N GLN A 129 2.32 14.42 -15.10
CA GLN A 129 1.37 15.47 -15.42
C GLN A 129 1.38 15.74 -16.94
N ALA A 130 1.24 14.72 -17.78
CA ALA A 130 0.91 14.92 -19.18
C ALA A 130 -0.49 15.52 -19.19
N LEU A 131 -0.63 16.76 -19.65
CA LEU A 131 -1.91 17.23 -20.17
C LEU A 131 -2.14 16.42 -21.45
N PRO A 132 -2.88 15.30 -21.37
CA PRO A 132 -3.00 14.41 -22.51
C PRO A 132 -3.79 15.17 -23.56
N SER A 133 -3.57 14.89 -24.84
CA SER A 133 -4.48 15.44 -25.85
C SER A 133 -5.91 15.03 -25.50
N HIS A 134 -6.90 15.88 -25.78
CA HIS A 134 -8.30 15.60 -25.46
C HIS A 134 -8.77 14.23 -25.99
N SER A 135 -8.25 13.82 -27.16
CA SER A 135 -8.52 12.49 -27.74
C SER A 135 -7.90 11.35 -26.94
N SER A 136 -6.73 11.55 -26.31
CA SER A 136 -6.10 10.54 -25.45
C SER A 136 -6.89 10.32 -24.16
N VAL A 137 -7.37 11.40 -23.54
CA VAL A 137 -8.26 11.33 -22.36
C VAL A 137 -9.53 10.54 -22.69
N GLN A 138 -10.18 10.87 -23.80
CA GLN A 138 -11.40 10.20 -24.24
C GLN A 138 -11.17 8.72 -24.54
N LEU A 139 -10.07 8.36 -25.21
CA LEU A 139 -9.79 6.96 -25.54
C LEU A 139 -9.50 6.12 -24.30
N LEU A 140 -8.72 6.65 -23.35
CA LEU A 140 -8.46 5.95 -22.09
C LEU A 140 -9.73 5.80 -21.24
N SER A 141 -10.52 6.87 -21.11
CA SER A 141 -11.80 6.86 -20.40
C SER A 141 -12.76 5.83 -21.00
N ALA A 142 -12.94 5.84 -22.33
CA ALA A 142 -13.78 4.87 -23.01
C ALA A 142 -13.24 3.43 -22.88
N SER A 143 -11.92 3.25 -22.80
CA SER A 143 -11.33 1.92 -22.60
C SER A 143 -11.63 1.36 -21.21
N ALA A 144 -11.52 2.17 -20.16
CA ALA A 144 -11.87 1.77 -18.81
C ALA A 144 -13.36 1.43 -18.66
N LEU A 145 -14.26 2.24 -19.23
CA LEU A 145 -15.70 1.98 -19.21
C LEU A 145 -16.10 0.72 -19.99
N ARG A 146 -15.40 0.41 -21.09
CA ARG A 146 -15.61 -0.84 -21.84
C ARG A 146 -15.09 -2.06 -21.08
N GLN A 147 -13.88 -1.99 -20.51
CA GLN A 147 -13.28 -3.09 -19.76
C GLN A 147 -14.12 -3.48 -18.54
N SER A 148 -14.73 -2.51 -17.87
CA SER A 148 -15.65 -2.71 -16.72
C SER A 148 -17.10 -3.02 -17.12
N ALA A 149 -17.40 -3.05 -18.42
CA ALA A 149 -18.74 -3.19 -18.97
C ALA A 149 -19.78 -2.16 -18.47
N ILE A 150 -19.31 -0.97 -18.07
CA ILE A 150 -20.15 0.13 -17.58
C ILE A 150 -20.88 0.81 -18.74
N THR A 151 -20.27 0.84 -19.93
CA THR A 151 -20.95 1.36 -21.15
C THR A 151 -22.28 0.63 -21.39
N GLN A 152 -22.31 -0.70 -21.27
CA GLN A 152 -23.54 -1.49 -21.45
C GLN A 152 -24.57 -1.23 -20.33
N ALA A 153 -24.12 -0.95 -19.11
CA ALA A 153 -25.01 -0.59 -18.01
C ALA A 153 -25.64 0.81 -18.22
N HIS A 154 -24.87 1.78 -18.72
CA HIS A 154 -25.37 3.10 -19.08
C HIS A 154 -26.41 3.02 -20.21
N GLU A 155 -26.22 2.13 -21.20
CA GLU A 155 -27.22 1.84 -22.25
C GLU A 155 -28.54 1.28 -21.68
N ARG A 156 -28.49 0.62 -20.51
CA ARG A 156 -29.67 0.17 -19.74
C ARG A 156 -30.25 1.28 -18.84
N ASN A 157 -29.83 2.53 -19.02
CA ASN A 157 -30.17 3.69 -18.17
C ASN A 157 -29.78 3.50 -16.70
N LEU A 158 -28.73 2.74 -16.41
CA LEU A 158 -28.16 2.64 -15.07
C LEU A 158 -27.03 3.65 -14.95
N THR A 159 -27.13 4.57 -14.00
CA THR A 159 -26.17 5.68 -13.79
C THR A 159 -25.86 5.92 -12.32
N GLY A 160 -26.33 5.06 -11.41
CA GLY A 160 -26.12 5.17 -9.96
C GLY A 160 -27.23 5.91 -9.22
N ASP A 161 -28.27 6.36 -9.92
CA ASP A 161 -29.39 7.11 -9.34
C ASP A 161 -30.01 6.37 -8.14
N GLY A 162 -30.22 7.12 -7.06
CA GLY A 162 -30.75 6.62 -5.80
C GLY A 162 -29.76 5.82 -4.94
N ILE A 163 -28.47 5.73 -5.30
CA ILE A 163 -27.42 5.11 -4.49
C ILE A 163 -26.52 6.19 -3.88
N PHE A 164 -26.17 6.05 -2.59
CA PHE A 164 -25.21 6.93 -1.92
C PHE A 164 -23.83 6.25 -1.78
N ILE A 165 -22.79 6.84 -2.39
CA ILE A 165 -21.39 6.42 -2.32
C ILE A 165 -20.57 7.43 -1.50
N ALA A 166 -20.08 6.99 -0.34
CA ALA A 166 -19.17 7.75 0.50
C ALA A 166 -17.70 7.47 0.12
N PHE A 167 -16.89 8.50 0.04
CA PHE A 167 -15.44 8.42 -0.19
C PHE A 167 -14.71 8.82 1.10
N ILE A 168 -13.77 7.98 1.54
CA ILE A 168 -12.84 8.30 2.62
C ILE A 168 -11.46 8.49 1.99
N ASP A 169 -10.99 9.74 1.98
CA ASP A 169 -9.79 10.15 1.21
C ASP A 169 -9.15 11.43 1.80
N ASP A 170 -8.27 12.09 1.04
CA ASP A 170 -7.54 13.29 1.44
C ASP A 170 -8.27 14.62 1.23
N GLY A 171 -9.55 14.56 0.84
CA GLY A 171 -10.41 15.71 0.60
C GLY A 171 -10.85 15.83 -0.87
N VAL A 172 -11.61 16.87 -1.19
CA VAL A 172 -12.13 17.09 -2.55
C VAL A 172 -12.21 18.56 -2.89
N ASP A 173 -11.83 18.91 -4.11
CA ASP A 173 -12.20 20.18 -4.74
C ASP A 173 -13.58 20.05 -5.40
N TYR A 174 -14.65 20.11 -4.59
CA TYR A 174 -16.03 20.05 -5.10
C TYR A 174 -16.40 21.26 -5.97
N THR A 175 -15.54 22.30 -6.05
CA THR A 175 -15.75 23.45 -6.93
C THR A 175 -15.38 23.16 -8.38
N HIS A 176 -14.74 22.02 -8.63
CA HIS A 176 -14.44 21.54 -9.98
C HIS A 176 -15.74 21.39 -10.81
N PRO A 177 -15.84 21.97 -12.03
CA PRO A 177 -17.04 21.87 -12.88
C PRO A 177 -17.49 20.45 -13.16
N GLY A 178 -16.52 19.53 -13.32
CA GLY A 178 -16.79 18.10 -13.48
C GLY A 178 -17.46 17.44 -12.27
N LEU A 179 -17.44 18.05 -11.09
CA LEU A 179 -18.14 17.58 -9.89
C LEU A 179 -19.41 18.39 -9.59
N GLY A 180 -19.88 19.18 -10.57
CA GLY A 180 -21.04 20.07 -10.45
C GLY A 180 -20.72 21.47 -9.91
N GLY A 181 -19.50 21.69 -9.39
CA GLY A 181 -19.05 23.00 -8.91
C GLY A 181 -19.71 23.48 -7.62
N CYS A 182 -20.32 22.59 -6.84
CA CYS A 182 -21.02 22.92 -5.60
C CYS A 182 -21.01 21.78 -4.59
N PHE A 183 -21.34 22.09 -3.33
CA PHE A 183 -21.46 21.15 -2.22
C PHE A 183 -22.79 21.35 -1.49
N GLY A 184 -23.43 20.24 -1.11
CA GLY A 184 -24.66 20.22 -0.31
C GLY A 184 -25.90 19.81 -1.10
N GLU A 185 -27.06 20.28 -0.66
CA GLU A 185 -28.35 19.89 -1.25
C GLU A 185 -28.41 20.25 -2.76
N ASN A 186 -28.85 19.30 -3.59
CA ASN A 186 -28.90 19.40 -5.06
C ASN A 186 -27.53 19.42 -5.78
N CYS A 187 -26.43 19.16 -5.07
CA CYS A 187 -25.11 18.95 -5.68
C CYS A 187 -24.80 17.45 -5.78
N PRO A 188 -23.97 17.01 -6.76
CA PRO A 188 -23.52 15.61 -6.82
C PRO A 188 -22.87 15.16 -5.50
N ILE A 189 -22.04 16.03 -4.91
CA ILE A 189 -21.47 15.84 -3.57
C ILE A 189 -22.35 16.59 -2.57
N SER A 190 -23.16 15.85 -1.82
CA SER A 190 -24.14 16.43 -0.88
C SER A 190 -23.86 16.12 0.59
N HIS A 191 -22.97 15.16 0.85
CA HIS A 191 -22.56 14.76 2.20
C HIS A 191 -21.06 14.92 2.37
N GLY A 192 -20.58 15.02 3.61
CA GLY A 192 -19.15 15.01 3.88
C GLY A 192 -18.76 15.76 5.14
N TRP A 193 -17.56 15.49 5.60
CA TRP A 193 -17.00 16.06 6.81
C TRP A 193 -15.48 16.10 6.73
N ASP A 194 -14.87 17.16 7.24
CA ASP A 194 -13.43 17.17 7.50
C ASP A 194 -13.20 16.63 8.91
N LEU A 195 -12.55 15.47 9.04
CA LEU A 195 -12.33 14.85 10.33
C LEU A 195 -11.09 15.35 11.05
N VAL A 196 -10.23 16.11 10.36
CA VAL A 196 -8.87 16.35 10.87
C VAL A 196 -8.38 17.80 10.72
N GLY A 197 -8.77 18.51 9.66
CA GLY A 197 -8.25 19.83 9.33
C GLY A 197 -6.85 19.82 8.70
N ASP A 198 -6.40 20.97 8.20
CA ASP A 198 -5.21 21.08 7.35
C ASP A 198 -3.88 20.75 8.04
N ASN A 199 -3.79 20.95 9.36
CA ASN A 199 -2.54 20.80 10.14
C ASN A 199 -2.36 19.40 10.74
N TYR A 200 -3.30 18.49 10.50
CA TYR A 200 -3.25 17.16 11.10
C TYR A 200 -2.08 16.33 10.60
N ASN A 201 -1.42 15.64 11.52
CA ASN A 201 -0.35 14.68 11.29
C ASN A 201 -0.34 13.69 12.46
N THR A 202 -0.04 12.41 12.22
CA THR A 202 0.03 11.39 13.29
C THR A 202 1.15 11.62 14.30
N THR A 203 2.03 12.59 14.10
CA THR A 203 3.05 13.00 15.09
C THR A 203 2.51 14.05 16.06
N THR A 204 1.59 14.91 15.61
CA THR A 204 1.01 15.99 16.45
C THR A 204 -0.31 15.57 17.10
N HIS A 205 -1.04 14.64 16.47
CA HIS A 205 -2.37 14.21 16.88
C HIS A 205 -3.39 15.36 17.05
N ASP A 206 -3.15 16.49 16.39
CA ASP A 206 -4.00 17.68 16.46
C ASP A 206 -5.19 17.53 15.50
N ILE A 207 -6.28 16.98 16.02
CA ILE A 207 -7.51 16.73 15.27
C ILE A 207 -8.46 17.93 15.42
N SER A 208 -8.82 18.57 14.31
CA SER A 208 -9.75 19.69 14.26
C SER A 208 -10.92 19.43 13.29
N PRO A 209 -11.93 18.62 13.68
CA PRO A 209 -13.04 18.27 12.82
C PRO A 209 -13.95 19.46 12.52
N GLY A 210 -14.51 19.51 11.31
CA GLY A 210 -15.42 20.57 10.90
C GLY A 210 -16.15 20.29 9.58
N PRO A 211 -16.97 21.25 9.13
CA PRO A 211 -17.62 21.16 7.81
C PRO A 211 -16.59 20.98 6.71
N LEU A 212 -16.90 20.15 5.72
CA LEU A 212 -16.02 19.92 4.58
C LEU A 212 -15.80 21.21 3.79
N GLY A 213 -14.54 21.65 3.70
CA GLY A 213 -14.10 22.72 2.79
C GLY A 213 -13.54 22.15 1.48
N ALA A 214 -13.50 22.98 0.44
CA ALA A 214 -12.83 22.60 -0.82
C ALA A 214 -11.33 22.40 -0.58
N THR A 215 -10.81 21.24 -0.94
CA THR A 215 -9.41 20.86 -0.72
C THR A 215 -8.61 20.98 -2.02
N THR A 216 -7.65 21.91 -2.06
CA THR A 216 -6.79 22.14 -3.24
C THR A 216 -5.30 21.87 -2.99
N CYS A 217 -4.89 21.68 -1.73
CA CYS A 217 -3.52 21.31 -1.38
C CYS A 217 -3.18 19.83 -1.67
N LYS A 218 -4.20 19.03 -1.96
CA LYS A 218 -4.16 17.59 -2.24
C LYS A 218 -5.04 17.28 -3.44
N SER A 219 -4.72 16.23 -4.19
CA SER A 219 -5.44 15.87 -5.40
C SER A 219 -6.11 14.51 -5.38
N HIS A 220 -5.63 13.57 -4.56
CA HIS A 220 -5.99 12.16 -4.68
C HIS A 220 -7.49 11.94 -4.52
N GLY A 221 -8.13 12.55 -3.51
CA GLY A 221 -9.56 12.42 -3.30
C GLY A 221 -10.44 13.09 -4.36
N THR A 222 -9.97 14.17 -5.00
CA THR A 222 -10.63 14.75 -6.18
C THR A 222 -10.55 13.82 -7.38
N SER A 223 -9.42 13.13 -7.51
CA SER A 223 -9.15 12.18 -8.58
C SER A 223 -9.89 10.87 -8.40
N THR A 224 -9.98 10.31 -7.19
CA THR A 224 -10.73 9.07 -6.92
C THR A 224 -12.24 9.28 -7.08
N ILE A 225 -12.79 10.35 -6.52
CA ILE A 225 -14.23 10.66 -6.67
C ILE A 225 -14.58 11.04 -8.12
N GLY A 226 -13.65 11.68 -8.85
CA GLY A 226 -13.82 12.02 -10.26
C GLY A 226 -14.08 10.82 -11.17
N VAL A 227 -13.47 9.66 -10.87
CA VAL A 227 -13.71 8.40 -11.59
C VAL A 227 -15.19 7.99 -11.54
N ALA A 228 -15.84 8.18 -10.39
CA ALA A 228 -17.24 7.81 -10.20
C ALA A 228 -18.20 8.93 -10.61
N ALA A 229 -17.90 10.18 -10.23
CA ALA A 229 -18.85 11.28 -10.17
C ALA A 229 -18.76 12.28 -11.33
N SER A 230 -17.77 12.19 -12.22
CA SER A 230 -17.56 13.21 -13.25
C SER A 230 -18.80 13.41 -14.15
N GLN A 231 -19.24 14.66 -14.28
CA GLN A 231 -20.37 15.11 -15.10
C GLN A 231 -19.95 15.58 -16.50
N LEU A 232 -18.66 15.46 -16.83
CA LEU A 232 -18.12 15.95 -18.09
C LEU A 232 -18.40 14.95 -19.22
N GLU A 233 -18.87 15.44 -20.36
CA GLU A 233 -19.15 14.59 -21.54
C GLU A 233 -17.89 13.89 -22.06
N GLN A 234 -16.74 14.57 -22.03
CA GLN A 234 -15.47 14.04 -22.50
C GLN A 234 -14.78 13.07 -21.51
N LEU A 235 -15.24 13.04 -20.26
CA LEU A 235 -14.69 12.21 -19.20
C LEU A 235 -15.83 11.84 -18.24
N PRO A 236 -16.80 11.04 -18.69
CA PRO A 236 -17.97 10.73 -17.88
C PRO A 236 -17.56 9.82 -16.71
N GLY A 237 -18.14 10.10 -15.55
CA GLY A 237 -18.02 9.26 -14.38
C GLY A 237 -18.67 7.90 -14.60
N ALA A 238 -18.24 6.91 -13.85
CA ALA A 238 -18.75 5.55 -13.90
C ALA A 238 -20.19 5.41 -13.33
N ALA A 239 -20.55 6.21 -12.33
CA ALA A 239 -21.90 6.28 -11.74
C ALA A 239 -22.32 7.75 -11.52
N PRO A 240 -22.47 8.55 -12.59
CA PRO A 240 -22.52 10.00 -12.49
C PRO A 240 -23.77 10.52 -11.77
N ASN A 241 -24.85 9.76 -11.68
CA ASN A 241 -26.07 10.19 -11.00
C ASN A 241 -26.20 9.63 -9.58
N ALA A 242 -25.18 8.94 -9.06
CA ALA A 242 -25.14 8.60 -7.64
C ALA A 242 -25.06 9.87 -6.79
N THR A 243 -25.50 9.75 -5.54
CA THR A 243 -25.20 10.75 -4.52
C THR A 243 -23.83 10.46 -3.94
N PHE A 244 -23.01 11.50 -3.73
CA PHE A 244 -21.66 11.35 -3.23
C PHE A 244 -21.44 12.07 -1.91
N GLY A 245 -20.46 11.58 -1.15
CA GLY A 245 -19.95 12.26 0.02
C GLY A 245 -18.46 12.07 0.21
N MET A 246 -17.80 13.03 0.84
CA MET A 246 -16.35 13.00 1.08
C MET A 246 -16.04 13.19 2.57
N TYR A 247 -15.28 12.25 3.12
CA TYR A 247 -14.84 12.21 4.51
C TYR A 247 -13.33 12.32 4.53
N ARG A 248 -12.84 13.53 4.80
CA ARG A 248 -11.41 13.85 4.74
C ARG A 248 -10.69 13.36 5.99
N ILE A 249 -9.66 12.54 5.80
CA ILE A 249 -8.87 11.93 6.89
C ILE A 249 -7.39 12.36 6.89
N PHE A 250 -6.97 13.22 5.97
CA PHE A 250 -5.60 13.74 5.90
C PHE A 250 -5.55 15.26 6.01
N GLY A 251 -4.54 15.78 6.71
CA GLY A 251 -4.13 17.18 6.58
C GLY A 251 -3.51 17.48 5.22
N CYS A 252 -3.14 18.74 4.98
CA CYS A 252 -2.44 19.11 3.74
C CYS A 252 -1.03 18.50 3.66
N TYR A 253 -0.44 18.15 4.80
CA TYR A 253 0.88 17.54 4.93
C TYR A 253 0.87 16.46 6.00
N GLY A 254 1.70 15.43 5.85
CA GLY A 254 1.81 14.34 6.82
C GLY A 254 0.98 13.11 6.51
N SER A 255 0.83 12.30 7.54
CA SER A 255 0.23 10.96 7.59
C SER A 255 -1.16 10.99 8.23
N SER A 256 -1.90 9.88 8.10
CA SER A 256 -3.12 9.61 8.87
C SER A 256 -2.99 8.33 9.69
N GLY A 257 -3.93 8.14 10.62
CA GLY A 257 -3.93 7.05 11.58
C GLY A 257 -5.15 6.16 11.44
N ASP A 258 -5.02 4.90 11.88
CA ASP A 258 -6.10 3.92 11.87
C ASP A 258 -7.36 4.40 12.61
N ASP A 259 -7.20 5.16 13.69
CA ASP A 259 -8.28 5.73 14.47
C ASP A 259 -9.09 6.75 13.66
N VAL A 260 -8.43 7.64 12.93
CA VAL A 260 -9.07 8.60 12.03
C VAL A 260 -9.73 7.90 10.84
N LEU A 261 -9.13 6.85 10.29
CA LEU A 261 -9.77 6.04 9.26
C LEU A 261 -11.05 5.37 9.79
N ALA A 262 -11.02 4.85 11.02
CA ALA A 262 -12.20 4.34 11.70
C ALA A 262 -13.27 5.42 11.94
N MET A 263 -12.87 6.66 12.28
CA MET A 263 -13.80 7.79 12.35
C MET A 263 -14.50 8.04 11.00
N GLY A 264 -13.74 8.00 9.90
CA GLY A 264 -14.27 8.12 8.53
C GLY A 264 -15.30 7.05 8.20
N LEU A 265 -14.96 5.79 8.49
CA LEU A 265 -15.84 4.63 8.31
C LEU A 265 -17.17 4.80 9.06
N ILE A 266 -17.09 5.13 10.35
CA ILE A 266 -18.26 5.32 11.21
C ILE A 266 -19.11 6.48 10.72
N LYS A 267 -18.49 7.61 10.39
CA LYS A 267 -19.23 8.81 9.97
C LYS A 267 -19.92 8.61 8.62
N ALA A 268 -19.27 7.95 7.66
CA ALA A 268 -19.87 7.58 6.39
C ALA A 268 -21.07 6.61 6.56
N TYR A 269 -20.95 5.63 7.47
CA TYR A 269 -22.05 4.73 7.81
C TYR A 269 -23.23 5.49 8.44
N GLU A 270 -22.97 6.36 9.40
CA GLU A 270 -24.00 7.14 10.11
C GLU A 270 -24.75 8.12 9.19
N ASP A 271 -24.07 8.65 8.18
CA ASP A 271 -24.70 9.48 7.14
C ASP A 271 -25.52 8.64 6.14
N GLY A 272 -25.49 7.31 6.26
CA GLY A 272 -26.38 6.40 5.53
C GLY A 272 -25.84 5.89 4.21
N ALA A 273 -24.50 5.87 4.03
CA ALA A 273 -23.87 5.35 2.82
C ALA A 273 -24.33 3.93 2.48
N ASP A 274 -24.69 3.70 1.21
CA ASP A 274 -24.92 2.36 0.67
C ASP A 274 -23.58 1.66 0.40
N ILE A 275 -22.61 2.42 -0.11
CA ILE A 275 -21.26 1.99 -0.45
C ILE A 275 -20.26 2.97 0.16
N ILE A 276 -19.25 2.46 0.86
CA ILE A 276 -18.12 3.24 1.37
C ILE A 276 -16.86 2.83 0.59
N ASN A 277 -16.37 3.74 -0.25
CA ASN A 277 -15.13 3.61 -1.00
C ASN A 277 -13.94 4.16 -0.20
N ILE A 278 -12.88 3.38 -0.07
CA ILE A 278 -11.68 3.73 0.68
C ILE A 278 -10.46 3.56 -0.21
N SER A 279 -9.78 4.66 -0.48
CA SER A 279 -8.53 4.68 -1.25
C SER A 279 -7.36 5.14 -0.38
N ALA A 280 -7.36 4.71 0.89
CA ALA A 280 -6.36 5.03 1.90
C ALA A 280 -6.10 3.80 2.79
N GLY A 281 -4.87 3.68 3.28
CA GLY A 281 -4.43 2.54 4.09
C GLY A 281 -2.93 2.35 4.06
N GLY A 282 -2.44 1.46 4.92
CA GLY A 282 -1.04 1.04 4.96
C GLY A 282 -0.90 -0.48 5.04
N PRO A 283 0.34 -1.00 4.93
CA PRO A 283 0.64 -2.42 5.05
C PRO A 283 0.46 -2.89 6.50
N ASP A 284 -0.80 -3.01 6.91
CA ASP A 284 -1.30 -3.61 8.14
C ASP A 284 -2.31 -4.66 7.70
N GLY A 285 -1.79 -5.85 7.40
CA GLY A 285 -2.56 -6.89 6.72
C GLY A 285 -3.47 -7.70 7.62
N TRP A 286 -3.86 -7.22 8.81
CA TRP A 286 -4.58 -8.02 9.80
C TRP A 286 -6.09 -7.80 9.72
N THR A 287 -6.87 -8.89 9.73
CA THR A 287 -8.35 -8.80 9.79
C THR A 287 -8.84 -8.19 11.10
N THR A 288 -7.98 -8.19 12.12
CA THR A 288 -8.23 -7.69 13.48
C THR A 288 -7.76 -6.25 13.71
N SER A 289 -7.16 -5.59 12.72
CA SER A 289 -6.83 -4.16 12.82
C SER A 289 -8.10 -3.32 13.04
N LEU A 290 -7.99 -2.19 13.74
CA LEU A 290 -9.13 -1.34 14.06
C LEU A 290 -9.97 -0.98 12.81
N PRO A 291 -9.37 -0.52 11.70
CA PRO A 291 -10.14 -0.19 10.50
C PRO A 291 -10.82 -1.41 9.88
N SER A 292 -10.15 -2.58 9.85
CA SER A 292 -10.73 -3.82 9.32
C SER A 292 -11.89 -4.32 10.18
N VAL A 293 -11.80 -4.23 11.50
CA VAL A 293 -12.89 -4.61 12.42
C VAL A 293 -14.11 -3.72 12.21
N VAL A 294 -13.92 -2.39 12.15
CA VAL A 294 -15.02 -1.44 11.90
C VAL A 294 -15.64 -1.66 10.52
N ALA A 295 -14.81 -1.84 9.49
CA ALA A 295 -15.28 -2.13 8.12
C ALA A 295 -16.09 -3.43 8.06
N SER A 296 -15.67 -4.49 8.77
CA SER A 296 -16.40 -5.76 8.84
C SER A 296 -17.78 -5.59 9.48
N ARG A 297 -17.85 -4.84 10.60
CA ARG A 297 -19.13 -4.53 11.28
C ARG A 297 -20.08 -3.72 10.40
N ILE A 298 -19.56 -2.82 9.57
CA ILE A 298 -20.36 -2.07 8.58
C ILE A 298 -20.99 -3.03 7.56
N VAL A 299 -20.22 -4.02 7.09
CA VAL A 299 -20.74 -5.05 6.18
C VAL A 299 -21.83 -5.89 6.85
N GLU A 300 -21.62 -6.33 8.08
CA GLU A 300 -22.62 -7.05 8.88
C GLU A 300 -23.92 -6.24 9.09
N LYS A 301 -23.81 -4.92 9.15
CA LYS A 301 -24.95 -3.99 9.27
C LYS A 301 -25.65 -3.70 7.94
N GLY A 302 -25.28 -4.38 6.86
CA GLY A 302 -25.99 -4.31 5.59
C GLY A 302 -25.49 -3.24 4.62
N ARG A 303 -24.27 -2.71 4.82
CA ARG A 303 -23.64 -1.74 3.89
C ARG A 303 -22.43 -2.34 3.19
N HIS A 304 -21.98 -1.74 2.10
CA HIS A 304 -20.81 -2.20 1.38
C HIS A 304 -19.57 -1.39 1.76
N VAL A 305 -18.45 -2.08 1.99
CA VAL A 305 -17.13 -1.45 2.10
C VAL A 305 -16.25 -1.96 0.96
N VAL A 306 -15.80 -1.03 0.11
CA VAL A 306 -14.94 -1.26 -1.04
C VAL A 306 -13.62 -0.54 -0.78
N THR A 307 -12.50 -1.24 -0.92
CA THR A 307 -11.18 -0.68 -0.64
C THR A 307 -10.27 -0.87 -1.85
N SER A 308 -9.24 -0.03 -1.97
CA SER A 308 -8.07 -0.38 -2.77
C SER A 308 -7.38 -1.62 -2.19
N ALA A 309 -6.83 -2.49 -3.05
CA ALA A 309 -6.02 -3.63 -2.58
C ALA A 309 -4.68 -3.18 -1.98
N GLY A 310 -4.14 -2.04 -2.41
CA GLY A 310 -2.80 -1.55 -2.11
C GLY A 310 -1.90 -1.57 -3.34
N ASN A 311 -0.79 -0.83 -3.29
CA ASN A 311 0.16 -0.69 -4.41
C ASN A 311 1.53 -1.33 -4.09
N TYR A 312 1.52 -2.40 -3.30
CA TYR A 312 2.70 -3.09 -2.78
C TYR A 312 2.99 -4.41 -3.50
N GLY A 313 2.56 -4.58 -4.76
CA GLY A 313 2.72 -5.84 -5.51
C GLY A 313 4.16 -6.33 -5.62
N LEU A 314 5.14 -5.42 -5.63
CA LEU A 314 6.57 -5.75 -5.62
C LEU A 314 7.05 -6.41 -4.31
N GLN A 315 6.26 -6.33 -3.24
CA GLN A 315 6.61 -6.97 -1.97
C GLN A 315 6.34 -8.47 -1.99
N GLY A 316 5.51 -8.97 -2.91
CA GLY A 316 5.11 -10.38 -3.00
C GLY A 316 3.93 -10.75 -2.10
N LEU A 317 3.73 -12.06 -1.90
CA LEU A 317 2.61 -12.61 -1.13
C LEU A 317 2.68 -12.26 0.36
N LEU A 318 1.54 -12.33 1.07
CA LEU A 318 1.47 -12.08 2.51
C LEU A 318 1.83 -10.61 2.89
N TYR A 319 1.45 -9.66 2.04
CA TYR A 319 1.70 -8.22 2.19
C TYR A 319 0.47 -7.38 1.82
N SER A 320 -0.65 -7.67 2.51
CA SER A 320 -1.93 -7.00 2.26
C SER A 320 -2.09 -5.68 3.02
N ASN A 321 -3.08 -4.87 2.62
CA ASN A 321 -3.38 -3.54 3.15
C ASN A 321 -4.47 -3.57 4.26
N SER A 322 -4.48 -2.59 5.18
CA SER A 322 -5.65 -2.26 6.03
C SER A 322 -6.41 -1.09 5.39
N PRO A 323 -7.75 -1.06 5.37
CA PRO A 323 -8.72 -1.98 5.97
C PRO A 323 -9.03 -3.20 5.08
N ALA A 324 -8.29 -3.39 3.99
CA ALA A 324 -8.58 -4.40 2.99
C ALA A 324 -8.66 -5.83 3.58
N GLY A 325 -7.97 -6.11 4.68
CA GLY A 325 -8.06 -7.38 5.41
C GLY A 325 -9.45 -7.76 5.95
N GLY A 326 -10.37 -6.80 6.13
CA GLY A 326 -11.66 -7.02 6.78
C GLY A 326 -12.54 -8.15 6.20
N ILE A 327 -13.42 -8.70 7.03
CA ILE A 327 -14.35 -9.76 6.68
C ILE A 327 -15.55 -9.16 5.92
N GLY A 328 -15.88 -9.74 4.77
CA GLY A 328 -16.94 -9.22 3.87
C GLY A 328 -16.57 -7.93 3.12
N VAL A 329 -15.46 -7.28 3.48
CA VAL A 329 -14.90 -6.14 2.75
C VAL A 329 -14.48 -6.56 1.34
N THR A 330 -14.55 -5.64 0.38
CA THR A 330 -14.19 -5.89 -1.02
C THR A 330 -12.96 -5.09 -1.46
N PRO A 331 -11.75 -5.63 -1.29
CA PRO A 331 -10.55 -5.01 -1.86
C PRO A 331 -10.44 -5.29 -3.34
N VAL A 332 -10.07 -4.25 -4.09
CA VAL A 332 -10.09 -4.27 -5.55
C VAL A 332 -8.67 -4.16 -6.11
N ALA A 333 -8.23 -5.20 -6.83
CA ALA A 333 -7.00 -5.20 -7.60
C ALA A 333 -7.11 -4.28 -8.82
N SER A 334 -5.98 -3.80 -9.32
CA SER A 334 -5.95 -2.96 -10.51
C SER A 334 -5.73 -3.80 -11.77
N THR A 335 -6.46 -3.51 -12.85
CA THR A 335 -6.16 -4.02 -14.19
C THR A 335 -5.57 -2.95 -15.08
N ASP A 336 -4.75 -3.42 -16.02
CA ASP A 336 -4.11 -2.61 -17.03
C ASP A 336 -5.07 -2.29 -18.20
N LEU A 337 -5.04 -1.04 -18.66
CA LEU A 337 -5.80 -0.61 -19.84
C LEU A 337 -5.09 -1.02 -21.15
N PRO A 338 -5.82 -1.10 -22.28
CA PRO A 338 -5.27 -1.42 -23.60
C PRO A 338 -4.24 -0.41 -24.12
N TYR A 339 -4.18 0.77 -23.51
CA TYR A 339 -3.27 1.83 -23.91
C TYR A 339 -2.52 2.41 -22.72
N VAL A 340 -1.23 2.66 -22.91
CA VAL A 340 -0.39 3.42 -21.98
C VAL A 340 -0.12 4.82 -22.54
N PRO A 341 -0.23 5.89 -21.73
CA PRO A 341 0.23 7.20 -22.12
C PRO A 341 1.76 7.18 -22.20
N TYR A 342 2.27 7.41 -23.41
CA TYR A 342 3.68 7.52 -23.68
C TYR A 342 4.03 8.96 -24.06
N LEU A 343 5.05 9.51 -23.42
CA LEU A 343 5.57 10.83 -23.76
C LEU A 343 6.49 10.71 -24.98
N ASN A 344 6.01 11.09 -26.16
CA ASN A 344 6.87 11.26 -27.32
C ASN A 344 7.54 12.63 -27.27
N ALA A 345 8.61 12.71 -26.48
CA ALA A 345 9.45 13.88 -26.31
C ALA A 345 10.71 13.75 -27.19
N SER A 346 10.82 14.59 -28.21
CA SER A 346 11.98 14.59 -29.09
C SER A 346 12.44 16.01 -29.41
N LEU A 347 13.74 16.22 -29.45
CA LEU A 347 14.40 17.44 -29.85
C LEU A 347 14.86 17.30 -31.31
N THR A 348 14.63 18.33 -32.12
CA THR A 348 15.27 18.49 -33.43
C THR A 348 16.25 19.67 -33.39
N MET A 349 17.28 19.60 -34.23
CA MET A 349 18.37 20.58 -34.30
C MET A 349 18.42 21.16 -35.71
N GLU A 350 18.68 22.46 -35.84
CA GLU A 350 18.88 23.09 -37.14
C GLU A 350 20.07 22.48 -37.90
N SER A 351 21.15 22.12 -37.18
CA SER A 351 22.36 21.52 -37.75
C SER A 351 22.16 20.07 -38.25
N LYS A 352 21.07 19.40 -37.84
CA LYS A 352 20.77 18.00 -38.19
C LYS A 352 19.30 17.84 -38.60
N PRO A 353 18.92 18.41 -39.76
CA PRO A 353 17.54 18.39 -40.21
C PRO A 353 17.08 16.94 -40.47
N GLY A 354 15.96 16.57 -39.85
CA GLY A 354 15.35 15.23 -39.99
C GLY A 354 15.72 14.25 -38.88
N ASP A 355 16.80 14.48 -38.13
CA ASP A 355 17.15 13.68 -36.96
C ASP A 355 16.28 14.08 -35.76
N ARG A 356 15.80 13.08 -35.00
CA ARG A 356 15.08 13.29 -33.74
C ARG A 356 15.88 12.70 -32.59
N PHE A 357 16.13 13.53 -31.58
CA PHE A 357 16.87 13.17 -30.38
C PHE A 357 15.90 13.03 -29.20
N PRO A 358 15.82 11.88 -28.51
CA PRO A 358 14.93 11.75 -27.36
C PRO A 358 15.39 12.65 -26.20
N TYR A 359 14.42 13.17 -25.44
CA TYR A 359 14.63 13.83 -24.16
C TYR A 359 13.56 13.40 -23.15
N VAL A 360 13.83 13.53 -21.86
CA VAL A 360 12.88 13.21 -20.77
C VAL A 360 12.62 14.48 -19.95
N PRO A 361 11.43 15.10 -20.04
CA PRO A 361 11.11 16.28 -19.25
C PRO A 361 10.75 15.94 -17.79
N ALA A 362 10.93 16.88 -16.87
CA ALA A 362 10.50 16.70 -15.47
C ALA A 362 8.99 16.87 -15.30
N THR A 363 8.42 17.79 -16.06
CA THR A 363 6.99 18.09 -16.13
C THR A 363 6.60 18.32 -17.58
N SER A 364 5.32 18.26 -17.89
CA SER A 364 4.88 18.51 -19.25
C SER A 364 5.04 19.97 -19.63
N PHE A 365 5.67 20.21 -20.77
CA PHE A 365 5.78 21.56 -21.29
C PHE A 365 4.40 22.07 -21.71
N ASN A 366 3.99 23.20 -21.16
CA ASN A 366 2.71 23.84 -21.44
C ASN A 366 2.56 24.32 -22.90
N LYS A 367 3.64 24.29 -23.68
CA LYS A 367 3.68 24.69 -25.09
C LYS A 367 4.15 23.53 -25.96
N MET A 368 3.32 23.15 -26.93
CA MET A 368 3.74 22.21 -27.99
C MET A 368 4.74 22.90 -28.93
N ASN A 369 5.82 22.19 -29.30
CA ASN A 369 6.81 22.63 -30.30
C ASN A 369 7.48 23.97 -29.94
N VAL A 370 8.23 23.99 -28.84
CA VAL A 370 9.00 25.16 -28.42
C VAL A 370 10.31 25.22 -29.20
N THR A 371 10.52 26.28 -29.97
CA THR A 371 11.81 26.58 -30.60
C THR A 371 12.54 27.63 -29.79
N VAL A 372 13.73 27.29 -29.30
CA VAL A 372 14.60 28.17 -28.52
C VAL A 372 16.06 27.95 -28.92
N PRO A 373 16.93 28.96 -28.81
CA PRO A 373 18.36 28.76 -28.96
C PRO A 373 18.93 27.95 -27.79
N ALA A 374 19.83 27.01 -28.08
CA ALA A 374 20.61 26.31 -27.08
C ALA A 374 21.72 27.23 -26.53
N TYR A 375 21.93 27.25 -25.21
CA TYR A 375 22.98 28.03 -24.55
C TYR A 375 23.84 27.12 -23.69
N ILE A 376 25.11 26.97 -24.06
CA ILE A 376 26.06 26.10 -23.34
C ILE A 376 26.88 26.96 -22.38
N LEU A 377 26.70 26.73 -21.07
CA LEU A 377 27.40 27.51 -20.03
C LEU A 377 28.91 27.28 -20.04
N ASP A 378 29.37 26.02 -20.06
CA ASP A 378 30.78 25.70 -20.22
C ASP A 378 31.15 25.50 -21.69
N LYS A 379 31.57 26.59 -22.33
CA LYS A 379 32.06 26.59 -23.72
C LYS A 379 33.38 25.83 -23.91
N SER A 380 34.09 25.50 -22.82
CA SER A 380 35.33 24.70 -22.89
C SER A 380 35.06 23.19 -23.00
N GLY A 381 33.85 22.76 -22.64
CA GLY A 381 33.38 21.38 -22.74
C GLY A 381 33.98 20.40 -21.74
N ASN A 382 34.85 20.84 -20.84
CA ASN A 382 35.69 20.00 -19.98
C ASN A 382 35.43 20.18 -18.47
N SER A 383 34.60 21.14 -18.07
CA SER A 383 34.24 21.37 -16.68
C SER A 383 32.97 20.59 -16.32
N THR A 384 32.96 20.00 -15.12
CA THR A 384 31.73 19.51 -14.49
C THR A 384 31.12 20.56 -13.55
N SER A 385 31.76 21.71 -13.35
CA SER A 385 31.35 22.74 -12.37
C SER A 385 30.32 23.73 -12.91
N ASP A 386 29.59 23.39 -13.98
CA ASP A 386 28.52 24.22 -14.57
C ASP A 386 27.54 24.69 -13.49
N ALA A 387 27.24 25.99 -13.45
CA ALA A 387 26.26 26.58 -12.53
C ALA A 387 26.45 26.28 -11.02
N CYS A 388 27.65 25.88 -10.59
CA CYS A 388 27.94 25.62 -9.16
C CYS A 388 28.13 26.87 -8.31
N ASN A 389 28.31 28.03 -8.94
CA ASN A 389 28.29 29.32 -8.26
C ASN A 389 27.14 30.14 -8.84
N ASN A 390 26.72 31.18 -8.11
CA ASN A 390 25.75 32.15 -8.62
C ASN A 390 26.11 32.59 -10.04
N VAL A 391 25.22 32.30 -10.98
CA VAL A 391 25.40 32.59 -12.39
C VAL A 391 25.11 34.07 -12.60
N THR A 392 26.15 34.91 -12.50
CA THR A 392 26.06 36.35 -12.83
C THR A 392 26.28 36.54 -14.33
N THR A 393 25.32 36.16 -15.16
CA THR A 393 25.40 36.38 -16.61
C THR A 393 24.86 37.77 -16.98
N SER A 394 25.58 38.48 -17.85
CA SER A 394 25.03 39.62 -18.61
C SER A 394 24.05 39.18 -19.70
N ASP A 395 24.02 37.88 -19.98
CA ASP A 395 23.16 37.23 -20.97
C ASP A 395 21.79 36.92 -20.36
N LYS A 396 20.76 37.13 -21.18
CA LYS A 396 19.36 36.83 -20.91
C LYS A 396 19.10 35.32 -21.02
N LEU A 397 18.77 34.66 -19.92
CA LEU A 397 18.47 33.22 -19.88
C LEU A 397 16.96 32.90 -19.97
N ASP A 398 16.11 33.93 -20.08
CA ASP A 398 14.65 33.84 -20.06
C ASP A 398 14.06 33.19 -21.33
N ASP A 399 14.80 33.16 -22.44
CA ASP A 399 14.35 32.66 -23.75
C ASP A 399 15.32 31.64 -24.40
N VAL A 400 16.14 30.94 -23.60
CA VAL A 400 17.12 29.96 -24.11
C VAL A 400 16.98 28.62 -23.41
N ALA A 401 17.44 27.53 -24.06
CA ALA A 401 17.61 26.24 -23.41
C ALA A 401 19.04 26.12 -22.87
N VAL A 402 19.21 26.24 -21.56
CA VAL A 402 20.53 26.16 -20.93
C VAL A 402 20.97 24.70 -20.83
N ILE A 403 22.13 24.36 -21.38
CA ILE A 403 22.66 22.99 -21.38
C ILE A 403 23.70 22.85 -20.27
N ILE A 404 23.51 21.87 -19.38
CA ILE A 404 24.43 21.61 -18.25
C ILE A 404 24.88 20.16 -18.15
N LYS A 405 26.08 19.95 -17.59
CA LYS A 405 26.61 18.63 -17.24
C LYS A 405 26.54 18.37 -15.73
N PRO A 406 26.23 17.12 -15.31
CA PRO A 406 26.36 16.68 -13.93
C PRO A 406 27.80 16.77 -13.40
N GLY A 407 27.94 16.89 -12.07
CA GLY A 407 29.22 16.93 -11.34
C GLY A 407 29.56 18.31 -10.76
N GLY A 408 30.69 18.42 -10.05
CA GLY A 408 31.14 19.65 -9.38
C GLY A 408 30.37 19.98 -8.09
N CYS A 409 29.05 20.09 -8.15
CA CYS A 409 28.11 20.38 -7.07
C CYS A 409 26.78 19.64 -7.32
N SER A 410 25.82 19.72 -6.39
CA SER A 410 24.53 19.02 -6.51
C SER A 410 23.70 19.56 -7.68
N ILE A 411 22.86 18.71 -8.30
CA ILE A 411 21.99 19.16 -9.40
C ILE A 411 20.97 20.20 -8.94
N GLY A 412 20.44 20.07 -7.72
CA GLY A 412 19.50 21.04 -7.14
C GLY A 412 20.14 22.42 -6.98
N GLU A 413 21.38 22.47 -6.49
CA GLU A 413 22.14 23.72 -6.37
C GLU A 413 22.36 24.40 -7.73
N LYS A 414 22.70 23.64 -8.78
CA LYS A 414 22.81 24.18 -10.15
C LYS A 414 21.50 24.79 -10.63
N LEU A 415 20.38 24.08 -10.43
CA LEU A 415 19.07 24.51 -10.90
C LEU A 415 18.57 25.75 -10.15
N GLU A 416 18.79 25.84 -8.84
CA GLU A 416 18.46 27.04 -8.05
C GLU A 416 19.29 28.26 -8.48
N ASN A 417 20.59 28.06 -8.77
CA ASN A 417 21.46 29.12 -9.31
C ASN A 417 20.98 29.60 -10.69
N LEU A 418 20.51 28.70 -11.55
CA LEU A 418 19.99 29.03 -12.88
C LEU A 418 18.62 29.68 -12.84
N LYS A 419 17.73 29.20 -11.97
CA LYS A 419 16.43 29.83 -11.69
C LYS A 419 16.63 31.26 -11.17
N SER A 420 17.57 31.45 -10.25
CA SER A 420 17.94 32.78 -9.74
C SER A 420 18.52 33.70 -10.82
N ALA A 421 19.06 33.12 -11.90
CA ALA A 421 19.51 33.83 -13.10
C ALA A 421 18.42 33.95 -14.19
N ASN A 422 17.15 33.69 -13.84
CA ASN A 422 15.97 33.72 -14.73
C ASN A 422 16.01 32.73 -15.90
N ALA A 423 16.69 31.59 -15.77
CA ALA A 423 16.53 30.51 -16.74
C ALA A 423 15.07 30.04 -16.76
N SER A 424 14.52 29.81 -17.95
CA SER A 424 13.17 29.24 -18.12
C SER A 424 13.20 27.76 -18.48
N LEU A 425 14.27 27.29 -19.14
CA LEU A 425 14.45 25.91 -19.58
C LEU A 425 15.91 25.44 -19.39
N VAL A 426 16.10 24.27 -18.76
CA VAL A 426 17.41 23.64 -18.59
C VAL A 426 17.40 22.21 -19.14
N LEU A 427 18.32 21.90 -20.07
CA LEU A 427 18.58 20.55 -20.55
C LEU A 427 19.83 19.98 -19.88
N ILE A 428 19.64 18.90 -19.14
CA ILE A 428 20.67 18.24 -18.34
C ILE A 428 21.22 17.07 -19.16
N SER A 429 22.53 17.06 -19.39
CA SER A 429 23.19 15.98 -20.10
C SER A 429 23.30 14.73 -19.22
N ASP A 430 22.69 13.63 -19.62
CA ASP A 430 22.89 12.33 -19.00
C ASP A 430 24.18 11.70 -19.51
N ILE A 431 25.19 11.67 -18.63
CA ILE A 431 26.51 11.08 -18.90
C ILE A 431 26.52 9.55 -18.77
N ASN A 432 25.52 8.97 -18.12
CA ASN A 432 25.39 7.53 -17.87
C ASN A 432 24.54 6.84 -18.95
N GLY A 433 23.71 7.60 -19.68
CA GLY A 433 23.02 7.17 -20.89
C GLY A 433 21.72 6.37 -20.66
N ASN A 434 21.12 6.50 -19.49
CA ASN A 434 19.95 5.73 -19.06
C ASN A 434 18.63 6.53 -19.04
N LEU A 435 18.62 7.81 -19.45
CA LEU A 435 17.42 8.68 -19.58
C LEU A 435 16.29 8.31 -18.60
N THR A 436 16.49 8.56 -17.31
CA THR A 436 15.56 8.10 -16.27
C THR A 436 14.46 9.13 -15.97
N SER A 437 14.78 10.17 -15.23
CA SER A 437 13.82 11.19 -14.77
C SER A 437 14.52 12.53 -14.56
N SER A 438 13.92 13.61 -15.02
CA SER A 438 14.46 14.96 -14.83
C SER A 438 13.98 15.57 -13.50
N PRO A 439 14.82 16.32 -12.76
CA PRO A 439 14.45 16.96 -11.50
C PRO A 439 13.46 18.11 -11.70
N ALA A 440 12.31 18.08 -11.02
CA ALA A 440 11.33 19.16 -11.06
C ALA A 440 11.71 20.33 -10.15
N VAL A 441 11.64 21.56 -10.67
CA VAL A 441 11.88 22.79 -9.92
C VAL A 441 10.76 23.77 -10.24
N GLU A 442 10.05 24.25 -9.22
CA GLU A 442 8.93 25.17 -9.43
C GLU A 442 9.38 26.43 -10.20
N GLY A 443 8.69 26.75 -11.30
CA GLY A 443 9.02 27.91 -12.13
C GLY A 443 10.22 27.75 -13.06
N LEU A 444 10.79 26.55 -13.20
CA LEU A 444 11.88 26.23 -14.12
C LEU A 444 11.59 24.91 -14.86
N ASP A 445 11.45 24.96 -16.18
CA ASP A 445 11.31 23.74 -16.98
C ASP A 445 12.66 23.01 -17.08
N THR A 446 12.66 21.71 -16.84
CA THR A 446 13.87 20.88 -16.92
C THR A 446 13.63 19.63 -17.76
N ALA A 447 14.67 19.19 -18.47
CA ALA A 447 14.66 17.91 -19.16
C ALA A 447 16.05 17.28 -19.17
N ILE A 448 16.11 15.95 -19.28
CA ILE A 448 17.34 15.20 -19.49
C ILE A 448 17.49 14.84 -20.97
N ILE A 449 18.69 15.04 -21.51
CA ILE A 449 19.09 14.63 -22.86
C ILE A 449 20.29 13.69 -22.79
N ASN A 450 20.38 12.75 -23.72
CA ASN A 450 21.52 11.83 -23.79
C ASN A 450 22.83 12.56 -24.07
N LEU A 451 23.95 12.05 -23.54
CA LEU A 451 25.28 12.59 -23.83
C LEU A 451 25.57 12.70 -25.34
N ASN A 452 25.07 11.75 -26.15
CA ASN A 452 25.20 11.85 -27.61
C ASN A 452 24.43 13.05 -28.18
N THR A 453 23.23 13.33 -27.67
CA THR A 453 22.46 14.54 -28.04
C THR A 453 23.25 15.79 -27.66
N THR A 454 23.76 15.85 -26.42
CA THR A 454 24.59 16.97 -25.93
C THR A 454 25.82 17.22 -26.81
N ARG A 455 26.51 16.16 -27.24
CA ARG A 455 27.70 16.27 -28.12
C ARG A 455 27.40 16.83 -29.51
N ASN A 456 26.15 16.72 -29.96
CA ASN A 456 25.72 17.24 -31.25
C ASN A 456 25.18 18.68 -31.15
N LEU A 457 24.92 19.20 -29.94
CA LEU A 457 24.44 20.56 -29.72
C LEU A 457 25.53 21.59 -29.98
N LEU A 458 25.18 22.62 -30.73
CA LEU A 458 26.00 23.81 -31.00
C LEU A 458 25.47 25.00 -30.19
N ASP A 459 26.37 25.72 -29.50
CA ASP A 459 26.01 26.94 -28.77
C ASP A 459 25.38 27.97 -29.72
N GLY A 460 24.20 28.47 -29.36
CA GLY A 460 23.42 29.43 -30.13
C GLY A 460 22.57 28.86 -31.27
N GLU A 461 22.58 27.55 -31.53
CA GLU A 461 21.70 26.96 -32.55
C GLU A 461 20.26 26.88 -32.08
N ASN A 462 19.31 27.00 -33.01
CA ASN A 462 17.91 26.75 -32.69
C ASN A 462 17.65 25.26 -32.54
N ILE A 463 17.11 24.90 -31.39
CA ILE A 463 16.54 23.58 -31.14
C ILE A 463 15.02 23.69 -31.07
N THR A 464 14.32 22.68 -31.58
CA THR A 464 12.87 22.58 -31.41
C THR A 464 12.54 21.37 -30.55
N LEU A 465 11.96 21.63 -29.39
CA LEU A 465 11.43 20.62 -28.48
C LEU A 465 10.03 20.23 -28.94
N HIS A 466 9.92 19.05 -29.54
CA HIS A 466 8.64 18.42 -29.81
C HIS A 466 8.16 17.71 -28.56
N TYR A 467 6.89 17.95 -28.25
CA TYR A 467 6.19 17.32 -27.15
C TYR A 467 4.83 16.87 -27.67
N THR A 468 4.62 15.56 -27.76
CA THR A 468 3.32 14.99 -28.13
C THR A 468 3.01 13.80 -27.23
N PRO A 469 1.98 13.87 -26.38
CA PRO A 469 1.48 12.67 -25.72
C PRO A 469 0.90 11.74 -26.79
N ILE A 470 1.41 10.51 -26.86
CA ILE A 470 0.87 9.46 -27.72
C ILE A 470 0.38 8.31 -26.85
N LEU A 471 -0.62 7.58 -27.33
CA LEU A 471 -1.02 6.32 -26.72
C LEU A 471 -0.31 5.19 -27.44
N GLN A 472 0.31 4.29 -26.69
CA GLN A 472 0.84 3.04 -27.21
C GLN A 472 -0.03 1.87 -26.75
N GLU A 473 -0.14 0.84 -27.58
CA GLU A 473 -0.81 -0.40 -27.19
C GLU A 473 -0.06 -1.04 -26.01
N ASN A 474 -0.85 -1.53 -25.06
CA ASN A 474 -0.33 -2.23 -23.90
C ASN A 474 -0.45 -3.75 -24.11
N PRO A 475 0.65 -4.50 -24.16
CA PRO A 475 0.59 -5.96 -24.26
C PRO A 475 -0.09 -6.62 -23.03
N ARG A 476 -0.15 -5.91 -21.90
CA ARG A 476 -0.79 -6.39 -20.66
C ARG A 476 -2.27 -6.03 -20.52
N ASP A 477 -2.96 -5.67 -21.60
CA ASP A 477 -4.39 -5.32 -21.56
C ASP A 477 -5.22 -6.35 -20.78
N GLY A 478 -5.95 -5.88 -19.76
CA GLY A 478 -6.84 -6.69 -18.95
C GLY A 478 -6.15 -7.55 -17.90
N LEU A 479 -4.81 -7.61 -17.87
CA LEU A 479 -4.07 -8.30 -16.82
C LEU A 479 -4.02 -7.47 -15.54
N ILE A 480 -3.75 -8.12 -14.41
CA ILE A 480 -3.54 -7.42 -13.14
C ILE A 480 -2.26 -6.58 -13.24
N SER A 481 -2.36 -5.31 -12.85
CA SER A 481 -1.24 -4.38 -12.78
C SER A 481 -0.20 -4.88 -11.79
N GLN A 482 1.08 -4.83 -12.17
CA GLN A 482 2.18 -5.39 -11.38
C GLN A 482 2.34 -4.74 -9.99
N TYR A 483 1.91 -3.49 -9.83
CA TYR A 483 1.94 -2.81 -8.53
C TYR A 483 0.81 -3.25 -7.59
N SER A 484 -0.23 -3.93 -8.08
CA SER A 484 -1.38 -4.32 -7.25
C SER A 484 -0.92 -5.26 -6.12
N SER A 485 -1.23 -4.89 -4.87
CA SER A 485 -0.89 -5.69 -3.70
C SER A 485 -1.47 -7.10 -3.78
N MET A 486 -0.69 -8.05 -3.29
CA MET A 486 -1.04 -9.46 -3.19
C MET A 486 -1.40 -9.80 -1.74
N GLY A 487 -2.41 -10.65 -1.57
CA GLY A 487 -2.62 -11.34 -0.31
C GLY A 487 -1.78 -12.61 -0.19
N PRO A 488 -2.21 -13.57 0.65
CA PRO A 488 -3.31 -13.43 1.61
C PRO A 488 -3.00 -12.36 2.68
N SER A 489 -3.97 -12.10 3.55
CA SER A 489 -3.77 -11.30 4.76
C SER A 489 -2.74 -11.95 5.69
N ALA A 490 -2.25 -11.20 6.68
CA ALA A 490 -1.23 -11.68 7.62
C ALA A 490 -1.68 -12.91 8.41
N ASP A 491 -2.99 -13.06 8.59
CA ASP A 491 -3.69 -14.18 9.25
C ASP A 491 -4.32 -15.18 8.25
N GLY A 492 -3.91 -15.16 6.97
CA GLY A 492 -4.20 -16.23 6.01
C GLY A 492 -5.54 -16.13 5.26
N TYR A 493 -6.26 -15.01 5.34
CA TYR A 493 -7.49 -14.79 4.55
C TYR A 493 -7.16 -14.30 3.13
N GLY A 494 -7.79 -14.91 2.13
CA GLY A 494 -7.62 -14.54 0.73
C GLY A 494 -8.11 -13.15 0.40
N LYS A 495 -7.18 -12.32 -0.08
CA LYS A 495 -7.36 -10.96 -0.59
C LYS A 495 -6.44 -10.78 -1.82
N PRO A 496 -6.72 -9.85 -2.75
CA PRO A 496 -7.94 -9.04 -2.88
C PRO A 496 -9.15 -9.88 -3.29
N ALA A 497 -10.33 -9.26 -3.38
CA ALA A 497 -11.58 -9.96 -3.70
C ALA A 497 -11.85 -10.06 -5.20
N VAL A 498 -11.45 -9.05 -5.98
CA VAL A 498 -11.77 -8.92 -7.41
C VAL A 498 -10.86 -7.85 -8.05
N GLY A 499 -10.72 -7.83 -9.38
CA GLY A 499 -10.02 -6.78 -10.15
C GLY A 499 -10.96 -5.83 -10.90
N ALA A 500 -10.53 -4.59 -11.09
CA ALA A 500 -11.19 -3.58 -11.93
C ALA A 500 -10.15 -2.60 -12.53
N PRO A 501 -10.50 -1.80 -13.56
CA PRO A 501 -9.58 -0.87 -14.20
C PRO A 501 -8.92 0.08 -13.20
N GLY A 502 -7.59 0.15 -13.17
CA GLY A 502 -6.87 1.01 -12.22
C GLY A 502 -5.55 1.60 -12.72
N ALA A 503 -5.05 1.18 -13.89
CA ALA A 503 -3.85 1.76 -14.49
C ALA A 503 -4.19 2.78 -15.58
N ASN A 504 -3.46 3.90 -15.58
CA ASN A 504 -3.56 4.96 -16.58
C ASN A 504 -4.98 5.55 -16.69
N ILE A 505 -5.64 5.72 -15.55
CA ILE A 505 -7.00 6.23 -15.45
C ILE A 505 -6.97 7.76 -15.58
N PRO A 506 -7.60 8.34 -16.62
CA PRO A 506 -7.81 9.77 -16.69
C PRO A 506 -8.88 10.19 -15.68
N THR A 507 -8.64 11.25 -14.92
CA THR A 507 -9.56 11.76 -13.92
C THR A 507 -9.36 13.25 -13.64
N LEU A 508 -10.19 13.81 -12.76
CA LEU A 508 -10.20 15.21 -12.35
C LEU A 508 -9.06 15.50 -11.36
N ALA A 509 -8.64 16.76 -11.32
CA ALA A 509 -7.65 17.28 -10.40
C ALA A 509 -8.08 18.66 -9.87
N PRO A 510 -7.66 19.07 -8.67
CA PRO A 510 -8.01 20.38 -8.12
C PRO A 510 -7.65 21.55 -9.05
N GLY A 511 -8.40 22.64 -8.92
CA GLY A 511 -8.16 23.86 -9.70
C GLY A 511 -8.54 23.74 -11.17
N ASN A 512 -9.60 22.98 -11.48
CA ASN A 512 -10.12 22.75 -12.83
C ASN A 512 -9.16 21.98 -13.75
N ASN A 513 -8.31 21.13 -13.18
CA ASN A 513 -7.30 20.38 -13.91
C ASN A 513 -7.71 18.92 -14.14
N TYR A 514 -6.90 18.20 -14.91
CA TYR A 514 -7.03 16.77 -15.16
C TYR A 514 -5.69 16.09 -14.91
N MET A 515 -5.74 14.79 -14.62
CA MET A 515 -4.55 13.97 -14.53
C MET A 515 -4.81 12.55 -15.02
N ILE A 516 -3.73 11.85 -15.36
CA ILE A 516 -3.76 10.40 -15.53
C ILE A 516 -3.02 9.80 -14.35
N GLN A 517 -3.66 8.88 -13.64
CA GLN A 517 -3.07 8.21 -12.50
C GLN A 517 -3.22 6.70 -12.59
N SER A 518 -2.33 5.99 -11.89
CA SER A 518 -2.34 4.54 -11.77
C SER A 518 -2.36 4.17 -10.29
N GLY A 519 -3.10 3.13 -9.94
CA GLY A 519 -3.21 2.66 -8.58
C GLY A 519 -4.51 1.92 -8.33
N THR A 520 -4.48 1.01 -7.35
CA THR A 520 -5.70 0.36 -6.86
C THR A 520 -6.70 1.35 -6.23
N SER A 521 -6.23 2.56 -5.89
CA SER A 521 -7.08 3.71 -5.53
C SER A 521 -8.09 4.10 -6.61
N PHE A 522 -7.83 3.78 -7.89
CA PHE A 522 -8.72 4.06 -9.02
C PHE A 522 -9.55 2.85 -9.45
N SER A 523 -9.14 1.63 -9.12
CA SER A 523 -9.96 0.44 -9.32
C SER A 523 -11.11 0.34 -8.33
N ALA A 524 -10.89 0.74 -7.07
CA ALA A 524 -11.93 0.83 -6.04
C ALA A 524 -13.16 1.67 -6.46
N PRO A 525 -13.03 2.91 -6.99
CA PRO A 525 -14.18 3.70 -7.42
C PRO A 525 -14.87 3.15 -8.67
N TYR A 526 -14.14 2.50 -9.59
CA TYR A 526 -14.78 1.78 -10.71
C TYR A 526 -15.66 0.65 -10.20
N TYR A 527 -15.14 -0.20 -9.31
CA TYR A 527 -15.93 -1.29 -8.72
C TYR A 527 -17.10 -0.76 -7.89
N SER A 528 -16.89 0.27 -7.06
CA SER A 528 -17.96 0.93 -6.29
C SER A 528 -19.07 1.44 -7.20
N SER A 529 -18.71 1.98 -8.37
CA SER A 529 -19.66 2.41 -9.37
C SER A 529 -20.41 1.23 -9.98
N MET A 530 -19.73 0.15 -10.39
CA MET A 530 -20.37 -1.06 -10.91
C MET A 530 -21.38 -1.66 -9.91
N LEU A 531 -20.99 -1.70 -8.63
CA LEU A 531 -21.87 -2.13 -7.54
C LEU A 531 -23.07 -1.18 -7.37
N ALA A 532 -22.89 0.13 -7.49
CA ALA A 532 -24.01 1.08 -7.47
C ALA A 532 -24.98 0.83 -8.64
N LEU A 533 -24.48 0.52 -9.84
CA LEU A 533 -25.32 0.19 -11.00
C LEU A 533 -26.10 -1.11 -10.78
N LEU A 534 -25.49 -2.12 -10.16
CA LEU A 534 -26.18 -3.35 -9.75
C LEU A 534 -27.28 -3.07 -8.72
N LEU A 535 -26.98 -2.30 -7.67
CA LEU A 535 -27.95 -1.95 -6.63
C LEU A 535 -29.11 -1.12 -7.19
N GLN A 536 -28.83 -0.21 -8.12
CA GLN A 536 -29.86 0.55 -8.82
C GLN A 536 -30.81 -0.36 -9.62
N ASP A 537 -30.25 -1.31 -10.38
CA ASP A 537 -31.05 -2.27 -11.14
C ASP A 537 -31.95 -3.12 -10.23
N ALA A 538 -31.40 -3.64 -9.13
CA ALA A 538 -32.15 -4.37 -8.12
C ALA A 538 -33.28 -3.53 -7.51
N ARG A 539 -33.01 -2.28 -7.12
CA ARG A 539 -34.01 -1.35 -6.58
C ARG A 539 -35.15 -1.09 -7.58
N ARG A 540 -34.86 -0.93 -8.87
CA ARG A 540 -35.87 -0.79 -9.94
C ARG A 540 -36.77 -2.01 -10.06
N LYS A 541 -36.23 -3.20 -9.77
CA LYS A 541 -36.98 -4.47 -9.72
C LYS A 541 -37.72 -4.68 -8.38
N GLY A 542 -37.67 -3.72 -7.46
CA GLY A 542 -38.28 -3.82 -6.12
C GLY A 542 -37.53 -4.75 -5.17
N GLN A 543 -36.25 -5.03 -5.47
CA GLN A 543 -35.38 -5.90 -4.68
C GLN A 543 -34.43 -5.07 -3.82
N MET A 544 -34.06 -5.62 -2.67
CA MET A 544 -33.00 -5.10 -1.81
C MET A 544 -31.96 -6.21 -1.65
N LEU A 545 -30.84 -6.07 -2.34
CA LEU A 545 -29.74 -7.01 -2.22
C LEU A 545 -29.02 -6.78 -0.89
N LYS A 546 -28.81 -7.85 -0.14
CA LYS A 546 -27.91 -7.84 1.01
C LYS A 546 -26.45 -7.77 0.53
N PRO A 547 -25.50 -7.28 1.34
CA PRO A 547 -24.13 -7.13 0.90
C PRO A 547 -23.45 -8.42 0.42
N ASP A 548 -23.69 -9.53 1.11
CA ASP A 548 -23.20 -10.86 0.76
C ASP A 548 -23.71 -11.30 -0.62
N VAL A 549 -25.00 -11.13 -0.89
CA VAL A 549 -25.62 -11.49 -2.18
C VAL A 549 -25.11 -10.60 -3.32
N ALA A 550 -25.06 -9.29 -3.12
CA ALA A 550 -24.57 -8.38 -4.16
C ALA A 550 -23.07 -8.60 -4.44
N ARG A 551 -22.26 -8.89 -3.41
CA ARG A 551 -20.85 -9.27 -3.57
C ARG A 551 -20.72 -10.62 -4.28
N ALA A 552 -21.52 -11.62 -3.91
CA ALA A 552 -21.56 -12.91 -4.59
C ALA A 552 -21.85 -12.77 -6.08
N LEU A 553 -22.88 -12.01 -6.48
CA LEU A 553 -23.19 -11.76 -7.89
C LEU A 553 -22.00 -11.16 -8.65
N MET A 554 -21.34 -10.15 -8.08
CA MET A 554 -20.18 -9.49 -8.68
C MET A 554 -18.97 -10.42 -8.82
N LEU A 555 -18.69 -11.23 -7.79
CA LEU A 555 -17.52 -12.11 -7.73
C LEU A 555 -17.73 -13.39 -8.55
N ASN A 556 -18.94 -13.94 -8.53
CA ASN A 556 -19.29 -15.15 -9.25
C ASN A 556 -19.29 -14.96 -10.77
N GLY A 557 -19.63 -13.75 -11.25
CA GLY A 557 -19.61 -13.40 -12.67
C GLY A 557 -18.24 -12.90 -13.16
N ALA A 558 -17.24 -12.78 -12.29
CA ALA A 558 -15.91 -12.29 -12.65
C ALA A 558 -15.17 -13.26 -13.61
N THR A 559 -14.22 -12.72 -14.37
CA THR A 559 -13.43 -13.48 -15.36
C THR A 559 -12.00 -13.61 -14.88
N SER A 560 -11.49 -14.83 -14.74
CA SER A 560 -10.08 -15.06 -14.41
C SER A 560 -9.17 -14.60 -15.55
N VAL A 561 -8.04 -13.98 -15.22
CA VAL A 561 -7.00 -13.54 -16.15
C VAL A 561 -5.69 -14.30 -15.92
N MET A 562 -4.82 -14.27 -16.91
CA MET A 562 -3.49 -14.88 -16.83
C MET A 562 -2.59 -14.12 -15.86
N LEU A 563 -1.56 -14.78 -15.34
CA LEU A 563 -0.56 -14.13 -14.47
C LEU A 563 0.21 -13.04 -15.22
N ASP A 564 0.59 -13.34 -16.45
CA ASP A 564 1.31 -12.45 -17.35
C ASP A 564 1.02 -12.78 -18.82
N ASP A 565 1.44 -11.93 -19.75
CA ASP A 565 1.24 -12.12 -21.20
C ASP A 565 2.07 -13.29 -21.75
N ASP A 566 3.21 -13.58 -21.13
CA ASP A 566 4.12 -14.67 -21.48
C ASP A 566 4.04 -15.89 -20.54
N ILE A 567 3.22 -15.84 -19.50
CA ILE A 567 3.06 -16.94 -18.52
C ILE A 567 1.76 -17.71 -18.75
N PRO A 568 1.84 -19.01 -19.11
CA PRO A 568 0.64 -19.83 -19.31
C PRO A 568 0.01 -20.20 -17.96
N GLY A 569 -1.17 -19.65 -17.68
CA GLY A 569 -2.00 -20.08 -16.56
C GLY A 569 -2.70 -18.91 -15.84
N PRO A 570 -3.87 -19.13 -15.23
CA PRO A 570 -4.55 -18.10 -14.45
C PRO A 570 -3.70 -17.64 -13.27
N ALA A 571 -3.68 -16.33 -13.01
CA ALA A 571 -3.02 -15.75 -11.85
C ALA A 571 -3.60 -16.29 -10.53
N PHE A 572 -2.83 -16.23 -9.44
CA PHE A 572 -3.30 -16.61 -8.10
C PHE A 572 -4.57 -15.85 -7.70
N THR A 573 -5.53 -16.49 -7.03
CA THR A 573 -6.72 -15.76 -6.54
C THR A 573 -6.35 -14.73 -5.47
N VAL A 574 -5.22 -14.87 -4.79
CA VAL A 574 -4.68 -13.85 -3.87
C VAL A 574 -3.96 -12.69 -4.59
N LEU A 575 -3.97 -12.65 -5.91
CA LEU A 575 -3.55 -11.50 -6.73
C LEU A 575 -4.74 -10.89 -7.47
N GLN A 576 -5.54 -11.72 -8.15
CA GLN A 576 -6.66 -11.25 -8.99
C GLN A 576 -8.03 -11.33 -8.32
N GLY A 577 -8.12 -11.87 -7.10
CA GLY A 577 -9.38 -12.22 -6.46
C GLY A 577 -10.13 -13.30 -7.22
N SER A 578 -11.45 -13.15 -7.32
CA SER A 578 -12.29 -13.97 -8.20
C SER A 578 -12.09 -13.67 -9.68
N GLY A 579 -11.17 -12.77 -10.07
CA GLY A 579 -10.93 -12.33 -11.45
C GLY A 579 -11.32 -10.87 -11.66
N VAL A 580 -11.40 -10.44 -12.91
CA VAL A 580 -11.82 -9.09 -13.28
C VAL A 580 -13.35 -9.01 -13.29
N ALA A 581 -13.90 -8.02 -12.59
CA ALA A 581 -15.35 -7.83 -12.46
C ALA A 581 -16.01 -7.64 -13.84
N ASN A 582 -17.12 -8.33 -14.07
CA ASN A 582 -17.88 -8.26 -15.32
C ASN A 582 -19.33 -7.85 -15.04
N LEU A 583 -19.62 -6.57 -15.22
CA LEU A 583 -20.94 -6.02 -14.89
C LEU A 583 -22.05 -6.56 -15.78
N THR A 584 -21.78 -6.90 -17.04
CA THR A 584 -22.82 -7.48 -17.92
C THR A 584 -23.23 -8.87 -17.42
N ALA A 585 -22.26 -9.75 -17.14
CA ALA A 585 -22.54 -11.06 -16.56
C ALA A 585 -23.28 -10.95 -15.22
N THR A 586 -22.91 -9.96 -14.41
CA THR A 586 -23.56 -9.70 -13.11
C THR A 586 -25.02 -9.26 -13.27
N LEU A 587 -25.32 -8.31 -14.17
CA LEU A 587 -26.68 -7.79 -14.37
C LEU A 587 -27.62 -8.82 -15.01
N ASP A 588 -27.07 -9.75 -15.78
CA ASP A 588 -27.81 -10.81 -16.46
C ASP A 588 -27.92 -12.10 -15.60
N ALA A 589 -27.23 -12.14 -14.45
CA ALA A 589 -27.21 -13.32 -13.58
C ALA A 589 -28.60 -13.63 -13.01
N THR A 590 -29.03 -14.87 -13.21
CA THR A 590 -30.23 -15.45 -12.58
C THR A 590 -29.88 -16.38 -11.43
N THR A 591 -28.59 -16.67 -11.22
CA THR A 591 -28.09 -17.56 -10.18
C THR A 591 -26.85 -16.98 -9.52
N TYR A 592 -26.66 -17.28 -8.23
CA TYR A 592 -25.42 -16.97 -7.50
C TYR A 592 -25.08 -18.09 -6.52
N ALA A 593 -23.86 -18.10 -6.01
CA ALA A 593 -23.36 -19.06 -5.03
C ALA A 593 -22.80 -18.39 -3.78
N LEU A 594 -23.02 -19.01 -2.62
CA LEU A 594 -22.51 -18.61 -1.33
C LEU A 594 -21.74 -19.77 -0.66
N PRO A 595 -20.66 -19.51 0.10
CA PRO A 595 -19.99 -18.21 0.21
C PRO A 595 -19.38 -17.78 -1.13
N ASP A 596 -19.14 -16.49 -1.29
CA ASP A 596 -18.56 -15.91 -2.50
C ASP A 596 -17.06 -16.23 -2.68
N ILE A 597 -16.36 -16.47 -1.58
CA ILE A 597 -14.96 -16.92 -1.51
C ILE A 597 -14.82 -18.00 -0.43
N LEU A 598 -14.12 -19.09 -0.75
CA LEU A 598 -13.69 -20.12 0.20
C LEU A 598 -12.27 -19.83 0.70
N ASN A 599 -12.16 -19.29 1.91
CA ASN A 599 -10.87 -19.14 2.60
C ASN A 599 -10.56 -20.42 3.38
N LEU A 600 -9.57 -21.17 2.91
CA LEU A 600 -9.19 -22.47 3.48
C LEU A 600 -8.21 -22.34 4.65
N ASN A 601 -7.63 -21.14 4.84
CA ASN A 601 -6.56 -20.87 5.81
C ASN A 601 -5.33 -21.79 5.57
N ASP A 602 -4.43 -21.90 6.54
CA ASP A 602 -3.31 -22.84 6.48
C ASP A 602 -3.75 -24.31 6.69
N THR A 603 -2.95 -25.27 6.21
CA THR A 603 -3.33 -26.70 6.22
C THR A 603 -3.44 -27.32 7.61
N TYR A 604 -2.90 -26.67 8.65
CA TYR A 604 -2.91 -27.17 10.02
C TYR A 604 -4.07 -26.59 10.86
N ASN A 605 -4.46 -25.34 10.59
CA ASN A 605 -5.49 -24.60 11.30
C ASN A 605 -6.84 -24.56 10.55
N GLY A 606 -6.88 -24.90 9.25
CA GLY A 606 -8.09 -24.70 8.41
C GLY A 606 -8.57 -25.88 7.55
N VAL A 607 -7.70 -26.79 7.11
CA VAL A 607 -8.01 -27.69 5.96
C VAL A 607 -8.72 -29.00 6.34
N SER A 608 -9.08 -29.20 7.61
CA SER A 608 -9.79 -30.42 8.06
C SER A 608 -11.32 -30.35 7.97
N LYS A 609 -11.90 -29.31 7.37
CA LYS A 609 -13.35 -29.08 7.34
C LYS A 609 -13.91 -29.20 5.93
N SER A 610 -15.05 -29.88 5.82
CA SER A 610 -15.87 -29.84 4.61
C SER A 610 -16.47 -28.45 4.45
N HIS A 611 -16.41 -27.91 3.23
CA HIS A 611 -16.95 -26.59 2.89
C HIS A 611 -18.22 -26.73 2.08
N THR A 612 -19.30 -26.11 2.52
CA THR A 612 -20.58 -26.16 1.79
C THR A 612 -20.71 -24.95 0.86
N ILE A 613 -21.04 -25.20 -0.41
CA ILE A 613 -21.47 -24.19 -1.37
C ILE A 613 -22.99 -24.30 -1.53
N GLU A 614 -23.72 -23.21 -1.29
CA GLU A 614 -25.13 -23.05 -1.62
C GLU A 614 -25.26 -22.30 -2.95
N VAL A 615 -26.01 -22.86 -3.88
CA VAL A 615 -26.34 -22.23 -5.17
C VAL A 615 -27.80 -21.84 -5.13
N VAL A 616 -28.08 -20.57 -5.38
CA VAL A 616 -29.42 -19.99 -5.38
C VAL A 616 -29.84 -19.69 -6.81
N ASN A 617 -31.00 -20.20 -7.21
CA ASN A 617 -31.61 -19.92 -8.51
C ASN A 617 -32.77 -18.94 -8.34
N MET A 618 -32.59 -17.70 -8.80
CA MET A 618 -33.60 -16.64 -8.83
C MET A 618 -34.40 -16.64 -10.15
N GLY A 619 -34.06 -17.53 -11.08
CA GLY A 619 -34.75 -17.69 -12.36
C GLY A 619 -36.11 -18.38 -12.22
N SER A 620 -36.89 -18.33 -13.30
CA SER A 620 -38.22 -18.96 -13.39
C SER A 620 -38.18 -20.44 -13.77
N GLU A 621 -37.02 -20.95 -14.20
CA GLU A 621 -36.85 -22.32 -14.67
C GLU A 621 -35.80 -23.06 -13.82
N GLU A 622 -35.92 -24.39 -13.76
CA GLU A 622 -34.92 -25.24 -13.12
C GLU A 622 -33.61 -25.21 -13.92
N THR A 623 -32.48 -25.15 -13.21
CA THR A 623 -31.15 -25.15 -13.82
C THR A 623 -30.35 -26.33 -13.30
N THR A 624 -29.75 -27.10 -14.20
CA THR A 624 -28.78 -28.14 -13.86
C THR A 624 -27.38 -27.67 -14.23
N PHE A 625 -26.50 -27.61 -13.25
CA PHE A 625 -25.11 -27.23 -13.38
C PHE A 625 -24.22 -28.46 -13.48
N THR A 626 -23.21 -28.38 -14.36
CA THR A 626 -22.00 -29.20 -14.28
C THR A 626 -21.01 -28.47 -13.38
N ILE A 627 -20.44 -29.18 -12.41
CA ILE A 627 -19.46 -28.62 -11.48
C ILE A 627 -18.06 -29.04 -11.94
N LEU A 628 -17.16 -28.06 -12.05
CA LEU A 628 -15.80 -28.20 -12.55
C LEU A 628 -14.80 -27.58 -11.57
N HIS A 629 -13.58 -28.10 -11.58
CA HIS A 629 -12.44 -27.48 -10.90
C HIS A 629 -11.56 -26.77 -11.92
N GLN A 630 -11.33 -25.47 -11.72
CA GLN A 630 -10.39 -24.68 -12.49
C GLN A 630 -9.25 -24.24 -11.56
N PRO A 631 -8.07 -24.87 -11.60
CA PRO A 631 -6.95 -24.43 -10.79
C PRO A 631 -6.35 -23.12 -11.31
N ALA A 632 -5.89 -22.28 -10.38
CA ALA A 632 -4.92 -21.22 -10.68
C ALA A 632 -3.49 -21.76 -10.56
N LEU A 633 -2.50 -20.95 -10.92
CA LEU A 633 -1.12 -21.22 -10.51
C LEU A 633 -1.01 -21.24 -8.98
N THR A 634 -0.02 -21.96 -8.46
CA THR A 634 0.39 -21.89 -7.05
C THR A 634 1.58 -20.95 -6.94
N GLY A 635 1.52 -20.00 -6.01
CA GLY A 635 2.61 -19.03 -5.74
C GLY A 635 3.30 -19.34 -4.42
N TYR A 636 4.59 -19.04 -4.31
CA TYR A 636 5.37 -19.31 -3.09
C TYR A 636 5.62 -18.02 -2.29
N VAL A 637 5.44 -18.08 -0.96
CA VAL A 637 5.64 -16.92 -0.07
C VAL A 637 7.13 -16.64 0.13
N LEU A 638 7.93 -17.69 0.29
CA LEU A 638 9.37 -17.58 0.58
C LEU A 638 10.24 -18.07 -0.59
N ASP A 639 11.44 -17.50 -0.71
CA ASP A 639 12.48 -17.93 -1.65
C ASP A 639 13.01 -19.33 -1.30
N ASP A 640 13.34 -20.13 -2.34
CA ASP A 640 13.84 -21.49 -2.14
C ASP A 640 15.13 -21.52 -1.28
N GLY A 641 15.11 -22.39 -0.27
CA GLY A 641 16.21 -22.55 0.69
C GLY A 641 16.44 -21.38 1.65
N THR A 642 15.56 -20.37 1.70
CA THR A 642 15.75 -19.19 2.57
C THR A 642 14.47 -18.76 3.29
N ILE A 643 14.58 -18.17 4.47
CA ILE A 643 13.42 -17.60 5.18
C ILE A 643 12.89 -16.31 4.54
N GLN A 644 13.43 -15.90 3.40
CA GLN A 644 13.21 -14.57 2.84
C GLN A 644 11.92 -14.53 2.03
N PRO A 645 11.06 -13.50 2.21
CA PRO A 645 9.88 -13.36 1.39
C PRO A 645 10.29 -13.17 -0.06
N ARG A 646 9.64 -13.91 -0.96
CA ARG A 646 9.84 -13.77 -2.40
C ARG A 646 9.22 -12.46 -2.85
N THR A 647 10.06 -11.53 -3.30
CA THR A 647 9.62 -10.22 -3.81
C THR A 647 9.52 -10.25 -5.33
N TRP A 648 8.94 -9.19 -5.91
CA TRP A 648 8.52 -9.15 -7.32
C TRP A 648 7.44 -10.19 -7.64
N LEU A 649 7.32 -10.62 -8.90
CA LEU A 649 6.45 -11.74 -9.22
C LEU A 649 6.93 -12.98 -8.45
N PRO A 650 6.07 -13.60 -7.62
CA PRO A 650 6.43 -14.80 -6.89
C PRO A 650 6.84 -15.93 -7.84
N GLU A 651 7.78 -16.77 -7.38
CA GLU A 651 7.97 -18.09 -7.98
C GLU A 651 6.61 -18.80 -8.01
N HIS A 652 6.38 -19.60 -9.04
CA HIS A 652 5.11 -20.28 -9.22
C HIS A 652 5.24 -21.62 -9.91
N SER A 653 4.26 -22.48 -9.68
CA SER A 653 4.11 -23.75 -10.37
C SER A 653 2.67 -23.99 -10.80
N THR A 654 2.48 -25.04 -11.61
CA THR A 654 1.16 -25.55 -12.00
C THR A 654 0.59 -26.53 -10.99
N ASP A 655 1.23 -26.73 -9.83
CA ASP A 655 0.68 -27.58 -8.77
C ASP A 655 -0.63 -26.99 -8.27
N SER A 656 -1.57 -27.85 -7.87
CA SER A 656 -2.91 -27.45 -7.48
C SER A 656 -3.49 -28.38 -6.43
N ALA A 657 -4.55 -27.93 -5.76
CA ALA A 657 -5.29 -28.78 -4.84
C ALA A 657 -6.05 -29.87 -5.60
N GLU A 658 -6.08 -31.06 -4.99
CA GLU A 658 -7.08 -32.06 -5.31
C GLU A 658 -8.38 -31.67 -4.62
N VAL A 659 -9.50 -31.75 -5.35
CA VAL A 659 -10.80 -31.29 -4.86
C VAL A 659 -11.87 -32.35 -5.11
N ASP A 660 -12.61 -32.69 -4.06
CA ASP A 660 -13.73 -33.64 -4.09
C ASP A 660 -15.07 -32.90 -3.99
N PHE A 661 -15.95 -33.13 -4.97
CA PHE A 661 -17.30 -32.54 -5.09
C PHE A 661 -18.18 -33.39 -6.02
N PRO A 662 -19.53 -33.26 -5.95
CA PRO A 662 -20.41 -33.91 -6.92
C PRO A 662 -20.25 -33.31 -8.31
N THR A 663 -20.40 -34.13 -9.36
CA THR A 663 -20.23 -33.69 -10.75
C THR A 663 -21.35 -32.78 -11.27
N THR A 664 -22.54 -32.85 -10.66
CA THR A 664 -23.71 -32.08 -11.08
C THR A 664 -24.52 -31.61 -9.88
N LEU A 665 -25.22 -30.49 -10.05
CA LEU A 665 -26.19 -29.95 -9.09
C LEU A 665 -27.42 -29.45 -9.85
N THR A 666 -28.61 -29.91 -9.47
CA THR A 666 -29.87 -29.39 -10.01
C THR A 666 -30.51 -28.46 -8.99
N VAL A 667 -30.86 -27.25 -9.41
CA VAL A 667 -31.47 -26.21 -8.59
C VAL A 667 -32.80 -25.80 -9.22
N SER A 668 -33.90 -26.14 -8.57
CA SER A 668 -35.24 -25.75 -9.02
C SER A 668 -35.40 -24.22 -9.03
N ALA A 669 -36.31 -23.73 -9.87
CA ALA A 669 -36.64 -22.31 -9.97
C ALA A 669 -37.00 -21.69 -8.61
N ASN A 670 -36.52 -20.47 -8.33
CA ASN A 670 -36.77 -19.75 -7.08
C ASN A 670 -36.43 -20.55 -5.81
N SER A 671 -35.43 -21.42 -5.88
CA SER A 671 -34.97 -22.28 -4.78
C SER A 671 -33.44 -22.25 -4.68
N SER A 672 -32.91 -22.83 -3.61
CA SER A 672 -31.49 -23.12 -3.47
C SER A 672 -31.22 -24.62 -3.32
N ALA A 673 -29.99 -25.02 -3.60
CA ALA A 673 -29.46 -26.34 -3.29
C ALA A 673 -27.99 -26.23 -2.90
N SER A 674 -27.50 -27.14 -2.06
CA SER A 674 -26.14 -27.11 -1.56
C SER A 674 -25.38 -28.39 -1.84
N PHE A 675 -24.06 -28.28 -1.92
CA PHE A 675 -23.15 -29.40 -1.98
C PHE A 675 -21.89 -29.11 -1.17
N ASP A 676 -21.24 -30.19 -0.73
CA ASP A 676 -19.99 -30.11 0.01
C ASP A 676 -18.79 -30.25 -0.93
N VAL A 677 -17.71 -29.55 -0.59
CA VAL A 677 -16.44 -29.50 -1.29
C VAL A 677 -15.32 -29.74 -0.29
N ASN A 678 -14.40 -30.66 -0.60
CA ASN A 678 -13.24 -30.97 0.23
C ASN A 678 -11.95 -30.76 -0.56
N PHE A 679 -10.91 -30.24 0.10
CA PHE A 679 -9.63 -29.91 -0.53
C PHE A 679 -8.50 -30.72 0.12
N SER A 680 -7.54 -31.16 -0.69
CA SER A 680 -6.27 -31.73 -0.24
C SER A 680 -5.10 -31.23 -1.08
N TYR A 681 -3.93 -31.09 -0.45
CA TYR A 681 -2.70 -30.62 -1.10
C TYR A 681 -1.52 -31.50 -0.67
N LYS A 682 -0.62 -31.83 -1.60
CA LYS A 682 0.43 -32.86 -1.41
C LYS A 682 1.70 -32.34 -0.71
N ASP A 683 2.08 -31.08 -0.91
CA ASP A 683 3.37 -30.52 -0.47
C ASP A 683 3.25 -29.60 0.76
N ILE A 684 2.60 -30.07 1.82
CA ILE A 684 2.34 -29.27 3.04
C ILE A 684 3.57 -29.02 3.92
N ASP A 685 4.67 -29.73 3.66
CA ASP A 685 5.94 -29.56 4.37
C ASP A 685 6.95 -28.71 3.56
N ASP A 686 6.52 -28.13 2.42
CA ASP A 686 7.36 -27.20 1.66
C ASP A 686 7.55 -25.91 2.46
N HIS A 687 8.80 -25.67 2.86
CA HIS A 687 9.19 -24.49 3.63
C HIS A 687 8.84 -23.17 2.91
N ARG A 688 8.71 -23.17 1.58
CA ARG A 688 8.37 -21.98 0.79
C ARG A 688 6.94 -21.48 1.01
N LEU A 689 6.12 -22.22 1.76
CA LEU A 689 4.70 -21.96 2.05
C LEU A 689 3.87 -21.74 0.77
N PRO A 690 3.58 -22.81 0.00
CA PRO A 690 2.81 -22.70 -1.23
C PRO A 690 1.40 -22.16 -1.00
N VAL A 691 1.01 -21.12 -1.72
CA VAL A 691 -0.36 -20.57 -1.75
C VAL A 691 -1.09 -21.14 -2.95
N TYR A 692 -1.87 -22.18 -2.70
CA TYR A 692 -2.65 -22.87 -3.72
C TYR A 692 -4.05 -22.24 -3.83
N SER A 693 -4.54 -22.11 -5.06
CA SER A 693 -5.80 -21.41 -5.32
C SER A 693 -6.48 -21.87 -6.61
N GLY A 694 -7.72 -21.42 -6.81
CA GLY A 694 -8.49 -21.72 -8.01
C GLY A 694 -9.97 -21.41 -7.83
N TRP A 695 -10.81 -22.04 -8.65
CA TRP A 695 -12.24 -21.86 -8.67
C TRP A 695 -12.98 -23.19 -8.72
N ILE A 696 -14.11 -23.25 -8.00
CA ILE A 696 -15.19 -24.20 -8.25
C ILE A 696 -16.15 -23.52 -9.22
N VAL A 697 -16.19 -24.02 -10.45
CA VAL A 697 -16.96 -23.44 -11.55
C VAL A 697 -18.25 -24.25 -11.74
N LEU A 698 -19.37 -23.54 -11.84
CA LEU A 698 -20.67 -24.12 -12.14
C LEU A 698 -21.14 -23.61 -13.50
N GLU A 699 -21.32 -24.54 -14.44
CA GLU A 699 -21.70 -24.25 -15.82
C GLU A 699 -23.02 -24.90 -16.20
N SER A 700 -23.89 -24.11 -16.81
CA SER A 700 -25.08 -24.54 -17.54
C SER A 700 -25.09 -23.83 -18.91
N PRO A 701 -25.97 -24.22 -19.84
CA PRO A 701 -26.08 -23.53 -21.13
C PRO A 701 -26.42 -22.03 -21.02
N GLU A 702 -27.00 -21.60 -19.91
CA GLU A 702 -27.55 -20.25 -19.71
C GLU A 702 -26.81 -19.47 -18.61
N SER A 703 -26.02 -20.13 -17.77
CA SER A 703 -25.34 -19.52 -16.63
C SER A 703 -23.97 -20.12 -16.39
N ARG A 704 -22.99 -19.26 -16.09
CA ARG A 704 -21.67 -19.65 -15.60
C ARG A 704 -21.37 -18.80 -14.38
N LEU A 705 -21.09 -19.47 -13.27
CA LEU A 705 -20.70 -18.81 -12.02
C LEU A 705 -19.50 -19.54 -11.41
N GLN A 706 -18.72 -18.83 -10.61
CA GLN A 706 -17.54 -19.40 -9.97
C GLN A 706 -17.38 -18.97 -8.52
N VAL A 707 -16.95 -19.90 -7.67
CA VAL A 707 -16.56 -19.62 -6.28
C VAL A 707 -15.04 -19.79 -6.19
N SER A 708 -14.34 -18.69 -5.90
CA SER A 708 -12.89 -18.74 -5.74
C SER A 708 -12.50 -19.35 -4.40
N TYR A 709 -11.34 -20.01 -4.37
CA TYR A 709 -10.75 -20.51 -3.13
C TYR A 709 -9.27 -20.19 -3.06
N ASN A 710 -8.73 -20.18 -1.83
CA ASN A 710 -7.31 -20.03 -1.55
C ASN A 710 -6.97 -20.71 -0.23
N GLY A 711 -5.77 -21.29 -0.16
CA GLY A 711 -5.21 -21.87 1.07
C GLY A 711 -3.69 -21.80 1.06
N ILE A 712 -3.10 -21.95 2.24
CA ILE A 712 -1.65 -21.97 2.44
C ILE A 712 -1.27 -23.39 2.81
N ALA A 713 -0.46 -24.05 2.00
CA ALA A 713 0.13 -25.34 2.33
C ALA A 713 1.26 -25.11 3.34
N GLY A 714 1.06 -25.51 4.58
CA GLY A 714 2.00 -25.28 5.66
C GLY A 714 1.31 -24.90 6.97
N ASP A 715 2.14 -24.61 7.97
CA ASP A 715 1.72 -24.19 9.31
C ASP A 715 2.25 -22.78 9.56
N LEU A 716 1.39 -21.77 9.50
CA LEU A 716 1.82 -20.38 9.71
C LEU A 716 2.36 -20.16 11.12
N SER A 717 1.96 -20.96 12.10
CA SER A 717 2.52 -20.90 13.46
C SER A 717 3.97 -21.39 13.54
N LYS A 718 4.47 -22.04 12.49
CA LYS A 718 5.87 -22.46 12.35
C LYS A 718 6.68 -21.58 11.40
N MET A 719 6.05 -20.60 10.74
CA MET A 719 6.76 -19.65 9.88
C MET A 719 7.76 -18.86 10.73
N GLN A 720 9.02 -18.77 10.26
CA GLN A 720 9.99 -17.91 10.91
C GLN A 720 9.65 -16.45 10.66
N VAL A 721 9.56 -15.67 11.75
CA VAL A 721 9.13 -14.27 11.73
C VAL A 721 10.31 -13.33 11.89
N LEU A 722 11.24 -13.60 12.80
CA LEU A 722 12.44 -12.80 13.03
C LEU A 722 13.58 -13.31 12.14
N ASP A 723 14.13 -12.42 11.30
CA ASP A 723 15.31 -12.74 10.49
C ASP A 723 16.48 -13.09 11.41
N ASN A 724 17.23 -14.15 11.09
CA ASN A 724 18.43 -14.57 11.81
C ASN A 724 19.64 -14.81 10.87
N THR A 725 19.57 -14.28 9.64
CA THR A 725 20.56 -14.52 8.58
C THR A 725 21.29 -13.24 8.18
N ASP A 726 22.35 -13.38 7.36
CA ASP A 726 23.10 -12.30 6.73
C ASP A 726 22.60 -12.03 5.29
N ASP A 727 21.44 -12.57 4.89
CA ASP A 727 20.99 -12.49 3.49
C ASP A 727 20.74 -11.04 3.05
N LEU A 728 20.34 -10.19 4.01
CA LEU A 728 20.02 -8.79 3.77
C LEU A 728 21.26 -7.95 3.46
N PHE A 729 22.31 -8.06 4.27
CA PHE A 729 23.50 -7.20 4.16
C PHE A 729 24.66 -7.86 3.42
N GLN A 730 24.77 -9.19 3.47
CA GLN A 730 25.84 -9.99 2.88
C GLN A 730 27.23 -9.48 3.28
N GLN A 731 27.37 -9.05 4.54
CA GLN A 731 28.60 -8.49 5.10
C GLN A 731 29.30 -9.43 6.08
N GLY A 732 28.79 -10.65 6.24
CA GLY A 732 29.31 -11.67 7.13
C GLY A 732 28.75 -11.65 8.56
N PHE A 733 27.63 -10.98 8.81
CA PHE A 733 26.97 -10.96 10.13
C PHE A 733 25.44 -10.95 10.03
N PRO A 734 24.72 -11.69 10.90
CA PRO A 734 23.28 -11.82 10.81
C PRO A 734 22.53 -10.59 11.37
N VAL A 735 21.29 -10.43 10.94
CA VAL A 735 20.26 -9.60 11.58
C VAL A 735 19.53 -10.44 12.63
N PRO A 736 19.04 -9.90 13.77
CA PRO A 736 19.33 -8.57 14.30
C PRO A 736 20.78 -8.41 14.77
N PHE A 737 21.25 -7.17 14.78
CA PHE A 737 22.53 -6.80 15.40
C PHE A 737 22.45 -5.40 16.03
N ALA A 738 23.30 -5.18 17.04
CA ALA A 738 23.41 -3.90 17.71
C ALA A 738 24.65 -3.13 17.24
N PHE A 739 24.56 -1.80 17.21
CA PHE A 739 25.62 -0.91 16.72
C PHE A 739 25.64 0.43 17.45
N ARG A 740 26.72 1.20 17.31
CA ARG A 740 26.86 2.57 17.82
C ARG A 740 26.35 3.59 16.81
N GLN A 741 25.45 4.47 17.22
CA GLN A 741 24.81 5.44 16.31
C GLN A 741 25.80 6.45 15.68
N SER A 742 26.90 6.79 16.36
CA SER A 742 27.84 7.83 15.92
C SER A 742 28.75 7.42 14.77
N ASP A 743 29.29 6.20 14.83
CA ASP A 743 30.29 5.69 13.87
C ASP A 743 29.80 4.44 13.12
N LYS A 744 28.61 3.94 13.45
CA LYS A 744 27.97 2.75 12.86
C LYS A 744 28.75 1.44 13.13
N ASN A 745 29.66 1.42 14.11
CA ASN A 745 30.39 0.22 14.49
C ASN A 745 29.48 -0.78 15.21
N LEU A 746 29.63 -2.07 14.89
CA LEU A 746 28.91 -3.15 15.57
C LEU A 746 29.30 -3.24 17.05
N ILE A 747 28.35 -3.61 17.89
CA ILE A 747 28.60 -3.95 19.30
C ILE A 747 28.95 -5.44 19.33
N ASP A 748 30.24 -5.76 19.20
CA ASP A 748 30.80 -7.11 19.21
C ASP A 748 31.71 -7.40 20.42
N THR A 749 32.01 -6.36 21.21
CA THR A 749 32.76 -6.41 22.47
C THR A 749 32.05 -5.58 23.55
N VAL A 750 32.58 -5.55 24.78
CA VAL A 750 31.97 -4.74 25.87
C VAL A 750 32.25 -3.26 25.63
N ASP A 751 31.44 -2.68 24.76
CA ASP A 751 31.46 -1.28 24.40
C ASP A 751 30.89 -0.41 25.52
N SER A 752 31.38 0.82 25.63
CA SER A 752 30.85 1.82 26.57
C SER A 752 30.21 2.99 25.81
N PHE A 753 29.10 3.49 26.34
CA PHE A 753 28.31 4.58 25.75
C PHE A 753 28.10 5.69 26.79
N SER A 754 28.41 6.93 26.43
CA SER A 754 28.17 8.11 27.28
C SER A 754 26.72 8.61 27.24
N MET A 755 25.93 8.14 26.27
CA MET A 755 24.57 8.60 26.00
C MET A 755 24.45 10.08 25.58
N ILE A 756 25.57 10.72 25.23
CA ILE A 756 25.61 12.12 24.77
C ILE A 756 25.65 12.15 23.24
N GLY A 757 24.79 12.97 22.62
CA GLY A 757 24.71 13.08 21.16
C GLY A 757 24.34 11.75 20.50
N LEU A 758 25.14 11.30 19.54
CA LEU A 758 24.99 10.01 18.85
C LEU A 758 25.84 8.90 19.48
N ASP A 759 26.48 9.14 20.63
CA ASP A 759 27.24 8.11 21.36
C ASP A 759 26.29 7.20 22.16
N LYS A 760 25.41 6.52 21.42
CA LYS A 760 24.30 5.70 21.92
C LYS A 760 24.25 4.38 21.16
N PRO A 761 23.79 3.29 21.80
CA PRO A 761 23.55 2.03 21.11
C PRO A 761 22.26 2.11 20.27
N ALA A 762 22.16 1.26 19.27
CA ALA A 762 20.97 1.07 18.44
C ALA A 762 20.92 -0.39 17.97
N VAL A 763 19.78 -0.83 17.48
CA VAL A 763 19.59 -2.18 16.95
C VAL A 763 18.90 -2.13 15.59
N ILE A 764 19.40 -2.94 14.65
CA ILE A 764 18.72 -3.23 13.40
C ILE A 764 18.12 -4.63 13.53
N TYR A 765 16.87 -4.77 13.11
CA TYR A 765 16.14 -6.03 13.05
C TYR A 765 15.29 -6.09 11.79
N ARG A 766 14.86 -7.29 11.43
CA ARG A 766 14.00 -7.52 10.27
C ARG A 766 13.00 -8.63 10.55
N LEU A 767 11.80 -8.44 10.05
CA LEU A 767 10.73 -9.43 10.08
C LEU A 767 10.56 -10.05 8.69
N THR A 768 10.75 -11.36 8.58
CA THR A 768 10.52 -12.15 7.37
C THR A 768 9.06 -12.59 7.22
N GLY A 769 8.36 -12.74 8.35
CA GLY A 769 6.93 -12.95 8.47
C GLY A 769 6.25 -11.84 9.27
N PRO A 770 4.92 -11.72 9.21
CA PRO A 770 4.16 -10.77 10.02
C PRO A 770 4.13 -11.26 11.47
N SER A 771 4.02 -10.31 12.40
CA SER A 771 4.01 -10.60 13.83
C SER A 771 2.80 -9.94 14.48
N PRO A 772 1.91 -10.69 15.17
CA PRO A 772 0.85 -10.08 15.94
C PRO A 772 1.39 -9.17 17.07
N TYR A 773 2.62 -9.41 17.54
CA TYR A 773 3.26 -8.60 18.58
C TYR A 773 4.78 -8.63 18.49
N LEU A 774 5.40 -7.45 18.46
CA LEU A 774 6.84 -7.25 18.47
C LEU A 774 7.24 -6.40 19.68
N ARG A 775 8.35 -6.74 20.33
CA ARG A 775 8.90 -5.98 21.45
C ARG A 775 10.42 -5.97 21.47
N ILE A 776 10.99 -4.85 21.94
CA ILE A 776 12.40 -4.66 22.25
C ILE A 776 12.54 -4.21 23.70
N ASP A 777 13.34 -4.93 24.47
CA ASP A 777 13.67 -4.64 25.87
C ASP A 777 15.16 -4.33 26.04
N LEU A 778 15.46 -3.62 27.12
CA LEU A 778 16.79 -3.56 27.69
C LEU A 778 16.83 -4.45 28.94
N VAL A 779 17.70 -5.45 28.94
CA VAL A 779 17.81 -6.43 30.02
C VAL A 779 19.20 -6.39 30.67
N ASP A 780 19.28 -6.89 31.90
CA ASP A 780 20.54 -7.02 32.65
C ASP A 780 21.54 -7.96 31.93
N ASP A 781 22.84 -7.78 32.21
CA ASP A 781 23.92 -8.54 31.58
C ASP A 781 23.93 -10.04 31.93
N THR A 782 23.22 -10.43 32.99
CA THR A 782 23.04 -11.83 33.41
C THR A 782 21.91 -12.57 32.69
N ALA A 783 21.09 -11.87 31.89
CA ALA A 783 19.99 -12.45 31.14
C ALA A 783 20.47 -13.56 30.19
N LYS A 784 19.79 -14.72 30.24
CA LYS A 784 20.10 -15.89 29.41
C LYS A 784 19.08 -16.04 28.28
N ARG A 785 19.53 -16.63 27.18
CA ARG A 785 18.79 -16.80 25.90
C ARG A 785 17.46 -17.57 25.99
N ASN A 786 17.19 -18.32 27.07
CA ASN A 786 16.05 -19.26 27.18
C ASN A 786 15.26 -19.17 28.50
N VAL A 787 14.75 -18.00 28.90
CA VAL A 787 13.68 -17.96 29.93
C VAL A 787 12.83 -16.71 29.74
N ILE A 788 11.63 -16.80 29.14
CA ILE A 788 10.61 -15.73 29.28
C ILE A 788 9.21 -16.33 29.23
N ASN A 789 8.67 -16.75 30.39
CA ASN A 789 7.28 -17.17 30.61
C ASN A 789 6.27 -16.11 30.10
N GLY A 790 5.14 -16.47 29.47
CA GLY A 790 4.47 -15.62 28.47
C GLY A 790 3.91 -14.28 28.96
N VAL A 791 3.20 -13.52 28.12
CA VAL A 791 2.87 -12.08 28.31
C VAL A 791 2.36 -11.66 29.70
N LEU A 792 1.78 -12.58 30.50
CA LEU A 792 1.44 -12.34 31.91
C LEU A 792 2.36 -13.01 32.96
N ASN A 793 3.15 -14.03 32.60
CA ASN A 793 4.04 -14.75 33.51
C ASN A 793 5.52 -14.31 33.47
N TRP A 794 6.00 -13.58 32.46
CA TRP A 794 7.36 -12.98 32.53
C TRP A 794 7.40 -11.89 33.59
N MET A 795 6.24 -11.30 33.89
CA MET A 795 6.04 -10.42 35.04
C MET A 795 6.26 -11.14 36.39
N ASN A 796 6.16 -12.47 36.45
CA ASN A 796 6.43 -13.26 37.66
C ASN A 796 7.79 -13.99 37.63
N ASP A 797 8.43 -14.18 36.48
CA ASP A 797 9.77 -14.80 36.40
C ASP A 797 10.92 -13.79 36.36
N ILE A 798 10.68 -12.58 35.83
CA ILE A 798 11.60 -11.44 35.96
C ILE A 798 11.37 -10.68 37.28
N PHE A 799 10.17 -10.78 37.86
CA PHE A 799 9.78 -10.01 39.05
C PHE A 799 9.14 -10.85 40.17
N GLY A 800 9.35 -12.17 40.17
CA GLY A 800 8.93 -13.07 41.24
C GLY A 800 9.89 -13.05 42.41
N ASP A 801 9.42 -12.41 43.49
CA ASP A 801 9.91 -12.44 44.87
C ASP A 801 11.35 -12.01 45.21
N ASP A 802 12.19 -11.67 44.23
CA ASP A 802 13.36 -10.83 44.48
C ASP A 802 13.26 -9.54 43.66
N GLU A 803 13.45 -8.42 44.35
CA GLU A 803 13.37 -7.02 43.90
C GLU A 803 13.51 -6.80 42.39
N ARG A 804 12.61 -6.00 41.78
CA ARG A 804 12.85 -5.35 40.47
C ARG A 804 14.33 -4.99 40.38
N SER A 805 15.10 -5.65 39.53
CA SER A 805 16.35 -5.09 39.07
C SER A 805 15.99 -3.71 38.51
N ALA A 806 16.40 -2.64 39.17
CA ALA A 806 16.06 -1.25 38.81
C ALA A 806 16.62 -0.80 37.43
N LYS A 807 17.13 -1.77 36.64
CA LYS A 807 17.94 -1.60 35.45
C LYS A 807 17.27 -2.13 34.17
N SER A 808 16.25 -2.99 34.23
CA SER A 808 15.61 -3.54 33.02
C SER A 808 14.26 -2.89 32.70
N GLY A 809 13.89 -2.83 31.41
CA GLY A 809 12.62 -2.24 30.98
C GLY A 809 12.41 -2.23 29.46
N VAL A 810 11.18 -1.89 29.04
CA VAL A 810 10.77 -1.85 27.62
C VAL A 810 11.43 -0.66 26.92
N LEU A 811 11.88 -0.87 25.69
CA LEU A 811 12.40 0.17 24.82
C LEU A 811 11.44 0.51 23.66
N TYR A 812 10.79 -0.51 23.10
CA TYR A 812 9.88 -0.40 21.97
C TYR A 812 8.91 -1.59 21.94
N GLU A 813 7.69 -1.39 21.47
CA GLU A 813 6.82 -2.50 21.06
C GLU A 813 5.70 -2.04 20.11
N GLU A 814 5.08 -3.01 19.44
CA GLU A 814 4.11 -2.80 18.37
C GLU A 814 3.22 -4.04 18.25
N LEU A 815 1.93 -3.89 17.95
CA LEU A 815 1.04 -5.03 17.64
C LEU A 815 0.63 -4.97 16.16
N GLY A 816 0.34 -6.12 15.58
CA GLY A 816 -0.12 -6.22 14.20
C GLY A 816 0.95 -5.78 13.19
N VAL A 817 2.21 -6.13 13.42
CA VAL A 817 3.33 -5.72 12.58
C VAL A 817 3.33 -6.51 11.28
N SER A 818 3.40 -5.84 10.14
CA SER A 818 3.65 -6.50 8.86
C SER A 818 5.10 -6.97 8.77
N ARG A 819 5.34 -7.97 7.91
CA ARG A 819 6.72 -8.33 7.56
C ARG A 819 7.41 -7.16 6.86
N ASN A 820 8.73 -7.16 6.84
CA ASN A 820 9.50 -6.20 6.05
C ASN A 820 9.43 -6.52 4.54
N GLY A 821 9.63 -5.46 3.76
CA GLY A 821 9.66 -5.49 2.30
C GLY A 821 11.06 -5.70 1.70
N PHE A 822 11.19 -5.44 0.40
CA PHE A 822 12.43 -5.51 -0.36
C PHE A 822 13.24 -4.20 -0.33
N MET A 823 14.57 -4.34 -0.19
CA MET A 823 15.54 -3.24 -0.32
C MET A 823 15.47 -2.52 -1.66
N GLY A 824 15.28 -1.21 -1.63
CA GLY A 824 15.30 -0.36 -2.82
C GLY A 824 13.99 -0.34 -3.62
N SER A 825 12.90 -0.94 -3.11
CA SER A 825 11.58 -0.87 -3.74
C SER A 825 10.91 0.50 -3.63
N GLY A 826 11.40 1.38 -2.74
CA GLY A 826 10.77 2.67 -2.43
C GLY A 826 9.37 2.53 -1.80
N GLN A 827 9.00 1.33 -1.35
CA GLN A 827 7.68 0.96 -0.84
C GLN A 827 7.85 0.02 0.37
N GLY A 828 7.45 0.47 1.57
CA GLY A 828 7.72 -0.28 2.80
C GLY A 828 9.19 -0.27 3.21
N SER A 829 9.49 -0.86 4.37
CA SER A 829 10.83 -0.86 4.95
C SER A 829 11.47 -2.22 4.83
N SER A 830 12.73 -2.29 4.40
CA SER A 830 13.44 -3.56 4.20
C SER A 830 13.99 -4.15 5.48
N TYR A 831 14.29 -3.27 6.44
CA TYR A 831 14.58 -3.59 7.83
C TYR A 831 14.11 -2.43 8.69
N GLN A 832 14.03 -2.68 9.99
CA GLN A 832 13.74 -1.68 11.01
C GLN A 832 14.99 -1.35 11.81
N ARG A 833 15.10 -0.09 12.22
CA ARG A 833 16.21 0.42 13.03
C ARG A 833 15.71 1.13 14.28
N TYR A 834 15.87 0.52 15.44
CA TYR A 834 15.58 1.19 16.70
C TYR A 834 16.81 1.95 17.23
N ASP A 835 16.70 3.28 17.31
CA ASP A 835 17.71 4.16 17.92
C ASP A 835 17.39 4.39 19.40
N MET A 836 18.22 3.89 20.32
CA MET A 836 18.05 4.16 21.75
C MET A 836 18.24 5.66 22.03
N ASP A 837 17.34 6.26 22.80
CA ASP A 837 17.39 7.68 23.16
C ASP A 837 17.95 7.95 24.57
N GLY A 838 18.18 6.91 25.36
CA GLY A 838 18.63 6.97 26.76
C GLY A 838 17.49 6.91 27.78
N LYS A 839 16.28 6.61 27.33
CA LYS A 839 15.11 6.40 28.16
C LYS A 839 14.47 5.06 27.83
N PHE A 840 13.83 4.47 28.83
CA PHE A 840 12.85 3.41 28.57
C PHE A 840 11.63 4.01 27.88
N ALA A 841 10.76 3.15 27.36
CA ALA A 841 9.52 3.56 26.73
C ALA A 841 8.62 4.36 27.70
N ASN A 842 8.74 4.18 29.02
CA ASN A 842 8.10 5.03 30.03
C ASN A 842 8.66 6.45 30.20
N GLY A 843 9.72 6.79 29.48
CA GLY A 843 10.39 8.08 29.62
C GLY A 843 11.33 8.20 30.82
N GLN A 844 11.43 7.19 31.69
CA GLN A 844 12.46 7.13 32.73
C GLN A 844 13.84 6.99 32.09
N SER A 845 14.81 7.73 32.63
CA SER A 845 16.20 7.63 32.19
C SER A 845 16.76 6.24 32.52
N ILE A 846 17.47 5.66 31.56
CA ILE A 846 18.17 4.40 31.75
C ILE A 846 19.38 4.65 32.67
N PRO A 847 19.50 3.95 33.81
CA PRO A 847 20.62 4.16 34.73
C PRO A 847 21.93 3.59 34.16
N SER A 848 23.07 4.09 34.64
CA SER A 848 24.38 3.53 34.30
C SER A 848 24.46 2.06 34.70
N GLY A 849 24.99 1.22 33.82
CA GLY A 849 24.97 -0.23 34.00
C GLY A 849 25.43 -0.97 32.75
N THR A 850 25.50 -2.30 32.86
CA THR A 850 25.81 -3.18 31.73
C THR A 850 24.52 -3.88 31.31
N TYR A 851 24.26 -3.92 30.01
CA TYR A 851 22.98 -4.27 29.43
C TYR A 851 23.11 -5.12 28.17
N ARG A 852 22.00 -5.72 27.76
CA ARG A 852 21.79 -6.34 26.44
C ARG A 852 20.45 -5.89 25.88
N PHE A 853 20.34 -5.75 24.56
CA PHE A 853 19.05 -5.65 23.89
C PHE A 853 18.44 -7.04 23.79
N HIS A 854 17.13 -7.13 24.03
CA HIS A 854 16.36 -8.34 23.85
C HIS A 854 15.17 -8.05 22.91
N ILE A 855 15.03 -8.80 21.82
CA ILE A 855 13.92 -8.68 20.87
C ILE A 855 13.03 -9.91 20.99
N SER A 856 11.71 -9.72 20.92
CA SER A 856 10.72 -10.79 20.87
C SER A 856 9.66 -10.51 19.82
N ALA A 857 9.40 -11.49 18.95
CA ALA A 857 8.34 -11.45 17.95
C ALA A 857 7.41 -12.66 18.14
N LEU A 858 6.11 -12.44 18.26
CA LEU A 858 5.11 -13.49 18.35
C LEU A 858 4.89 -14.10 16.95
N LYS A 859 4.84 -15.42 16.87
CA LYS A 859 4.51 -16.11 15.61
C LYS A 859 3.04 -15.92 15.25
N VAL A 860 2.72 -16.05 13.97
CA VAL A 860 1.33 -16.01 13.49
C VAL A 860 0.52 -17.12 14.20
N HIS A 861 -0.68 -16.80 14.69
CA HIS A 861 -1.51 -17.68 15.53
C HIS A 861 -0.93 -18.10 16.90
N GLY A 862 0.21 -17.54 17.30
CA GLY A 862 0.80 -17.79 18.62
C GLY A 862 -0.07 -17.28 19.77
N ASP A 863 -0.05 -17.98 20.91
CA ASP A 863 -0.63 -17.49 22.15
C ASP A 863 0.38 -16.55 22.82
N GLU A 864 -0.01 -15.30 23.02
CA GLU A 864 0.82 -14.31 23.70
C GLU A 864 1.24 -14.77 25.12
N ASN A 865 0.48 -15.67 25.74
CA ASN A 865 0.79 -16.23 27.06
C ASN A 865 1.73 -17.45 27.02
N ASN A 866 2.17 -17.87 25.83
CA ASN A 866 3.05 -19.01 25.61
C ASN A 866 4.38 -18.59 24.96
N ASN A 867 5.50 -18.91 25.59
CA ASN A 867 6.84 -18.45 25.18
C ASN A 867 7.33 -19.14 23.95
N ASP A 868 6.94 -20.40 23.78
CA ASP A 868 7.40 -21.23 22.67
C ASP A 868 6.86 -20.70 21.33
N ASP A 869 5.85 -19.83 21.42
CA ASP A 869 5.26 -19.12 20.29
C ASP A 869 6.00 -17.81 19.97
N TYR A 870 7.02 -17.42 20.75
CA TYR A 870 7.89 -16.28 20.46
C TYR A 870 9.23 -16.68 19.84
N GLU A 871 9.70 -15.87 18.91
CA GLU A 871 11.08 -15.86 18.44
C GLU A 871 11.84 -14.72 19.10
N THR A 872 13.05 -15.01 19.59
CA THR A 872 13.81 -14.05 20.39
C THR A 872 15.26 -13.89 19.95
N TRP A 873 15.80 -12.70 20.18
CA TRP A 873 17.21 -12.38 19.95
C TRP A 873 17.76 -11.59 21.13
N LEU A 874 19.05 -11.79 21.44
CA LEU A 874 19.74 -11.15 22.57
C LEU A 874 21.11 -10.64 22.10
N SER A 875 21.36 -9.34 22.22
CA SER A 875 22.60 -8.70 21.75
C SER A 875 23.82 -9.07 22.59
N GLU A 876 25.02 -8.72 22.11
CA GLU A 876 26.20 -8.66 22.98
C GLU A 876 26.05 -7.61 24.10
N LYS A 877 26.86 -7.77 25.14
CA LYS A 877 26.85 -6.89 26.32
C LYS A 877 27.45 -5.54 25.99
N PHE A 878 26.82 -4.46 26.47
CA PHE A 878 27.38 -3.11 26.43
C PHE A 878 27.14 -2.35 27.72
N THR A 879 27.90 -1.29 27.96
CA THR A 879 27.84 -0.48 29.19
C THR A 879 27.37 0.93 28.91
N ILE A 880 26.41 1.41 29.69
CA ILE A 880 25.96 2.80 29.72
C ILE A 880 26.64 3.49 30.93
N LYS A 881 27.26 4.64 30.71
CA LYS A 881 28.01 5.39 31.73
C LYS A 881 27.24 6.60 32.25
#